data_AF-A0A815VX61-F1
#
_entry.id   AF-A0A815VX61-F1
#
_cell.length_a   1.000
_cell.length_b   1.000
_cell.length_c   1.000
_cell.angle_alpha   90.00
_cell.angle_beta   90.00
_cell.angle_gamma   90.00
#
_symmetry.space_group_name_H-M   'P 1'
#
loop_
_entity.id
_entity.type
_entity.pdbx_description
1 polymer ?
#
loop_
_entity_poly.entity_id
_entity_poly.type
_entity_poly.pdbx_seq_one_letter_code
_entity_poly.pdbx_strand_id
1 'polypeptide(L)'
;MKFKLCHWHFIETPVNKPKIGFFIPHWGLLTTKRWDLNCLNTPGQQIRCWIRSDLTGSDHLTKSDRIPVGSDGIRFSIRYCASHTTSIMSTESLEMILGNGTGNPDSSNTPEDVPHEIETVSKSTNAPYYIIITASILLTITVMSIAIVIVCLNSPKSHYTCQSNFRAITDSSSLLHDSYPQSIATGDFNHDDALDIVVVNSGTNSMGIFLNYGNGTFGSQIILLTGDPSTPLAVSLSDLNNDTHLDMAVANYDTHAVAIFFGLGNGSFSKQGVFSTGISRPVSLAIADLNNDGRSDLVVVNNGTHDISIFFGNGDGTFNNLVRYSTGYDSFPYFVAISDLNDDENQDIVVANYGTHNIGIFLGDGRGDFASQKTYSTGLYSYPCSITIHDFNNDGKLDIAVANSGKDNIGVFFSCGNDTFGSQIIYPTSPGTGPKSISAGDFDRDGHLDIVVANYRTDNIGILIGSDNGNFSSFVMHSTGIDSAPFSLTVGDFNNDSQVDVAIANYGANAIVVLIGYVMVQAEIPTTYSAGSGAIPYQIITGDVNNDTYLDLVVANSGAGSIGVFLGNGDGSFQEQVYYPSVSQADIRGIALADLDHDQQLDVVLTHFNDESLGILYGNGNGSFMHVVTYSVGSPASPRCLTVNDFNNDHHPDIIYTDQITGNIGVLLGYGNRTFGPVAKYLLGSQSQLIGIDAGDFNHDGNLDVAVADYGIGNIGVFLGSGTGAFTLV
;
A
#
# COMPACT_ATOMS: atom_id res chain seq x y z
N MET A 1 45.44 27.50 -11.01
CA MET A 1 44.68 27.44 -12.28
C MET A 1 44.15 26.03 -12.46
N LYS A 2 42.83 25.88 -12.39
CA LYS A 2 42.01 24.93 -13.14
C LYS A 2 40.58 25.44 -13.04
N PHE A 3 39.99 25.73 -14.20
CA PHE A 3 38.61 26.14 -14.40
C PHE A 3 37.67 24.99 -14.01
N LYS A 4 36.48 25.31 -13.47
CA LYS A 4 35.34 24.38 -13.42
C LYS A 4 34.12 25.08 -14.03
N LEU A 5 33.44 24.37 -14.92
CA LEU A 5 32.29 24.80 -15.73
C LEU A 5 31.18 25.41 -14.87
N CYS A 6 30.68 26.58 -15.28
CA CYS A 6 29.32 27.00 -14.97
C CYS A 6 28.38 26.31 -15.98
N HIS A 7 27.43 25.51 -15.51
CA HIS A 7 26.32 25.05 -16.34
C HIS A 7 25.25 26.15 -16.37
N TRP A 8 24.78 26.49 -17.56
CA TRP A 8 23.64 27.37 -17.78
C TRP A 8 22.44 26.50 -18.13
N HIS A 9 21.30 26.72 -17.49
CA HIS A 9 20.02 26.15 -17.94
C HIS A 9 19.21 27.28 -18.55
N PHE A 10 18.90 27.18 -19.83
CA PHE A 10 17.87 27.98 -20.47
C PHE A 10 16.57 27.19 -20.35
N ILE A 11 15.58 27.75 -19.66
CA ILE A 11 14.23 27.19 -19.64
C ILE A 11 13.44 28.00 -20.68
N GLU A 12 13.04 27.34 -21.78
CA GLU A 12 12.07 27.92 -22.71
C GLU A 12 10.71 27.97 -22.01
N THR A 13 10.15 29.18 -21.87
CA THR A 13 8.79 29.38 -21.38
C THR A 13 7.96 30.11 -22.44
N PRO A 14 6.66 29.81 -22.59
CA PRO A 14 5.80 30.41 -23.61
C PRO A 14 5.78 31.95 -23.57
N VAL A 15 5.49 32.54 -24.74
CA VAL A 15 5.86 33.87 -25.27
C VAL A 15 5.51 35.12 -24.43
N ASN A 16 5.00 35.04 -23.20
CA ASN A 16 4.60 36.23 -22.43
C ASN A 16 5.17 36.39 -21.01
N LYS A 17 6.11 35.55 -20.54
CA LYS A 17 6.88 35.82 -19.29
C LYS A 17 8.27 35.14 -19.32
N PRO A 18 9.34 35.78 -19.81
CA PRO A 18 10.67 35.20 -19.66
C PRO A 18 11.10 35.28 -18.20
N LYS A 19 11.21 34.13 -17.53
CA LYS A 19 11.96 33.99 -16.27
C LYS A 19 13.36 33.49 -16.59
N ILE A 20 14.38 34.23 -16.17
CA ILE A 20 15.77 33.77 -16.25
C ILE A 20 16.27 33.59 -14.82
N GLY A 21 16.57 32.35 -14.45
CA GLY A 21 17.21 32.01 -13.18
C GLY A 21 18.71 31.92 -13.36
N PHE A 22 19.47 32.48 -12.42
CA PHE A 22 20.93 32.35 -12.38
C PHE A 22 21.37 31.69 -11.08
N PHE A 23 22.35 30.79 -11.17
CA PHE A 23 22.99 30.14 -10.01
C PHE A 23 24.38 30.72 -9.80
N ILE A 24 24.66 31.22 -8.60
CA ILE A 24 26.02 31.63 -8.20
C ILE A 24 26.43 30.75 -7.01
N PRO A 25 27.42 29.85 -7.16
CA PRO A 25 27.94 29.09 -6.03
C PRO A 25 28.76 30.02 -5.14
N HIS A 26 28.36 30.14 -3.87
CA HIS A 26 29.11 30.89 -2.87
C HIS A 26 30.13 29.96 -2.19
N TRP A 27 31.37 30.42 -2.02
CA TRP A 27 32.38 29.65 -1.28
C TRP A 27 32.09 29.72 0.21
N GLY A 28 31.88 28.55 0.82
CA GLY A 28 31.82 28.37 2.27
C GLY A 28 30.46 28.70 2.90
N LEU A 29 29.43 27.93 2.54
CA LEU A 29 28.25 27.50 3.35
C LEU A 29 27.27 26.79 2.39
N LEU A 30 26.78 25.60 2.76
CA LEU A 30 25.88 24.74 1.95
C LEU A 30 24.44 25.32 1.91
N THR A 31 24.26 26.47 1.26
CA THR A 31 22.93 26.99 0.90
C THR A 31 22.99 27.58 -0.51
N THR A 32 22.22 27.02 -1.44
CA THR A 32 21.97 27.59 -2.77
C THR A 32 21.03 28.80 -2.65
N LYS A 33 21.31 29.89 -3.37
CA LYS A 33 20.43 31.08 -3.42
C LYS A 33 19.82 31.21 -4.82
N ARG A 34 18.50 31.29 -4.90
CA ARG A 34 17.76 31.58 -6.13
C ARG A 34 17.43 33.08 -6.19
N TRP A 35 17.39 33.63 -7.41
CA TRP A 35 16.96 34.99 -7.67
C TRP A 35 16.12 34.99 -8.94
N ASP A 36 14.92 35.54 -8.86
CA ASP A 36 13.99 35.61 -10.00
C ASP A 36 13.92 37.04 -10.54
N LEU A 37 14.25 37.24 -11.82
CA LEU A 37 13.98 38.48 -12.56
C LEU A 37 12.56 38.43 -13.13
N ASN A 38 11.72 39.39 -12.72
CA ASN A 38 10.35 39.52 -13.21
C ASN A 38 10.25 40.79 -14.06
N CYS A 39 9.74 40.66 -15.29
CA CYS A 39 9.49 41.77 -16.19
C CYS A 39 8.01 41.80 -16.57
N LEU A 40 7.40 42.99 -16.59
CA LEU A 40 6.03 43.21 -16.98
C LEU A 40 6.00 44.03 -18.27
N ASN A 41 5.46 43.42 -19.33
CA ASN A 41 5.31 44.04 -20.64
C ASN A 41 3.82 44.30 -20.89
N THR A 42 3.42 45.57 -20.93
CA THR A 42 2.04 45.98 -21.23
C THR A 42 2.03 46.64 -22.61
N PRO A 43 1.20 46.18 -23.58
CA PRO A 43 1.17 46.74 -24.92
C PRO A 43 0.92 48.26 -24.89
N GLY A 44 1.84 49.04 -25.45
CA GLY A 44 1.76 50.51 -25.48
C GLY A 44 2.36 51.24 -24.26
N GLN A 45 2.94 50.53 -23.29
CA GLN A 45 3.73 51.11 -22.19
C GLN A 45 5.16 50.55 -22.14
N GLN A 46 6.07 51.25 -21.44
CA GLN A 46 7.46 50.80 -21.26
C GLN A 46 7.54 49.60 -20.30
N ILE A 47 8.38 48.62 -20.64
CA ILE A 47 8.63 47.41 -19.84
C ILE A 47 9.26 47.80 -18.49
N ARG A 48 8.73 47.26 -17.39
CA ARG A 48 9.34 47.39 -16.04
C ARG A 48 9.81 46.03 -15.56
N CYS A 49 11.01 45.96 -14.99
CA CYS A 49 11.54 44.75 -14.39
C CYS A 49 12.03 44.96 -12.94
N TRP A 50 11.94 43.94 -12.11
CA TRP A 50 12.49 43.89 -10.75
C TRP A 50 12.92 42.46 -10.37
N ILE A 51 13.76 42.34 -9.34
CA ILE A 51 14.30 41.05 -8.87
C ILE A 51 13.73 40.73 -7.48
N ARG A 52 13.37 39.47 -7.23
CA ARG A 52 12.87 38.98 -5.95
C ARG A 52 13.79 37.88 -5.38
N SER A 53 13.99 37.88 -4.07
CA SER A 53 14.72 36.83 -3.32
C SER A 53 13.86 36.17 -2.25
N ASP A 54 14.16 34.91 -1.99
CA ASP A 54 13.27 33.93 -1.35
C ASP A 54 13.16 34.10 0.19
N LEU A 55 14.06 34.85 0.83
CA LEU A 55 14.21 34.83 2.30
C LEU A 55 13.69 36.07 3.05
N THR A 56 13.17 37.11 2.40
CA THR A 56 12.67 38.31 3.12
C THR A 56 11.32 38.84 2.66
N GLY A 57 10.71 38.29 1.61
CA GLY A 57 9.41 38.76 1.10
C GLY A 57 9.37 40.23 0.63
N SER A 58 10.47 40.98 0.75
CA SER A 58 10.57 42.40 0.41
C SER A 58 11.16 42.62 -0.98
N ASP A 59 10.43 43.34 -1.84
CA ASP A 59 10.91 43.74 -3.16
C ASP A 59 11.99 44.82 -3.04
N HIS A 60 13.23 44.50 -3.43
CA HIS A 60 14.29 45.50 -3.56
C HIS A 60 14.19 46.19 -4.93
N LEU A 61 13.52 47.33 -4.97
CA LEU A 61 13.49 48.23 -6.13
C LEU A 61 14.86 48.87 -6.35
N THR A 62 15.73 48.22 -7.12
CA THR A 62 16.95 48.87 -7.62
C THR A 62 16.59 49.77 -8.79
N LYS A 63 16.60 51.08 -8.50
CA LYS A 63 16.63 52.26 -9.40
C LYS A 63 16.41 51.97 -10.89
N SER A 64 15.20 52.24 -11.35
CA SER A 64 14.80 52.17 -12.77
C SER A 64 15.58 53.19 -13.61
N ASP A 65 16.57 52.74 -14.38
CA ASP A 65 16.98 53.53 -15.54
C ASP A 65 15.91 53.36 -16.63
N ARG A 66 15.34 54.49 -17.07
CA ARG A 66 14.32 54.54 -18.12
C ARG A 66 14.99 54.23 -19.45
N ILE A 67 14.79 53.03 -19.99
CA ILE A 67 15.36 52.62 -21.28
C ILE A 67 14.30 52.83 -22.37
N PRO A 68 14.49 53.74 -23.34
CA PRO A 68 13.67 53.77 -24.54
C PRO A 68 13.93 52.49 -25.35
N VAL A 69 12.87 51.78 -25.72
CA VAL A 69 12.99 50.61 -26.59
C VAL A 69 13.33 51.10 -28.00
N GLY A 70 14.62 51.13 -28.34
CA GLY A 70 15.11 51.17 -29.72
C GLY A 70 15.25 49.74 -30.27
N SER A 71 15.35 49.60 -31.59
CA SER A 71 15.34 48.33 -32.34
C SER A 71 16.42 47.29 -32.00
N ASP A 72 17.32 47.58 -31.05
CA ASP A 72 18.59 46.86 -30.88
C ASP A 72 18.72 46.18 -29.49
N GLY A 73 17.61 45.73 -28.90
CA GLY A 73 17.59 44.91 -27.68
C GLY A 73 17.77 45.66 -26.36
N ILE A 74 17.41 45.02 -25.24
CA ILE A 74 17.48 45.58 -23.88
C ILE A 74 18.83 45.21 -23.23
N ARG A 75 19.54 46.19 -22.67
CA ARG A 75 20.78 45.97 -21.90
C ARG A 75 20.51 46.16 -20.40
N PHE A 76 20.98 45.22 -19.58
CA PHE A 76 20.99 45.36 -18.11
C PHE A 76 22.42 45.28 -17.59
N SER A 77 22.73 46.02 -16.52
CA SER A 77 23.98 45.90 -15.78
C SER A 77 23.66 45.82 -14.30
N ILE A 78 23.98 44.70 -13.66
CA ILE A 78 23.75 44.51 -12.22
C ILE A 78 25.06 44.85 -11.50
N ARG A 79 25.02 45.77 -10.53
CA ARG A 79 26.11 45.99 -9.57
C ARG A 79 25.73 45.39 -8.23
N TYR A 80 26.56 44.53 -7.68
CA TYR A 80 26.43 44.05 -6.32
C TYR A 80 27.35 44.83 -5.38
N CYS A 81 26.85 45.23 -4.21
CA CYS A 81 27.68 45.74 -3.11
C CYS A 81 27.60 44.72 -1.97
N ALA A 82 28.67 43.97 -1.73
CA ALA A 82 28.79 43.19 -0.51
C ALA A 82 29.18 44.13 0.64
N SER A 83 28.33 44.27 1.66
CA SER A 83 28.79 44.82 2.94
C SER A 83 29.40 43.69 3.73
N HIS A 84 30.72 43.69 3.93
CA HIS A 84 31.37 43.38 5.21
C HIS A 84 32.77 43.99 5.18
N THR A 85 33.23 44.39 6.35
CA THR A 85 34.49 45.08 6.62
C THR A 85 35.71 44.47 5.91
N THR A 86 36.58 45.35 5.41
CA THR A 86 37.93 45.12 4.85
C THR A 86 38.04 44.59 3.41
N SER A 87 38.14 45.54 2.49
CA SER A 87 39.06 45.60 1.32
C SER A 87 39.34 44.33 0.51
N ILE A 88 38.65 44.20 -0.63
CA ILE A 88 39.18 44.20 -2.01
C ILE A 88 37.96 44.24 -2.95
N MET A 89 37.85 45.28 -3.78
CA MET A 89 36.81 45.39 -4.82
C MET A 89 37.32 44.70 -6.08
N SER A 90 36.64 43.64 -6.52
CA SER A 90 36.69 43.19 -7.92
C SER A 90 35.32 43.42 -8.53
N THR A 91 35.27 44.29 -9.54
CA THR A 91 34.08 44.53 -10.37
C THR A 91 34.05 43.51 -11.50
N GLU A 92 33.04 42.64 -11.52
CA GLU A 92 32.67 41.90 -12.72
C GLU A 92 31.38 42.50 -13.30
N SER A 93 31.42 42.89 -14.57
CA SER A 93 30.26 43.32 -15.33
C SER A 93 29.88 42.22 -16.32
N LEU A 94 28.66 41.69 -16.19
CA LEU A 94 28.10 40.75 -17.15
C LEU A 94 27.33 41.53 -18.22
N GLU A 95 27.63 41.31 -19.50
CA GLU A 95 26.88 41.86 -20.65
C GLU A 95 26.12 40.72 -21.35
N MET A 96 24.84 40.92 -21.63
CA MET A 96 24.02 40.06 -22.51
C MET A 96 23.40 40.89 -23.62
N ILE A 97 23.45 40.38 -24.85
CA ILE A 97 22.82 40.95 -26.05
C ILE A 97 21.83 39.90 -26.58
N LEU A 98 20.56 40.26 -26.75
CA LEU A 98 19.53 39.39 -27.35
C LEU A 98 19.19 39.91 -28.77
N GLY A 99 19.28 39.06 -29.79
CA GLY A 99 18.87 39.35 -31.17
C GLY A 99 17.50 38.74 -31.49
N ASN A 100 16.65 39.47 -32.21
CA ASN A 100 15.31 39.02 -32.60
C ASN A 100 15.34 38.18 -33.89
N GLY A 101 14.76 36.96 -33.87
CA GLY A 101 14.35 36.23 -35.06
C GLY A 101 12.86 36.44 -35.31
N THR A 102 12.50 37.10 -36.43
CA THR A 102 11.11 37.27 -36.87
C THR A 102 10.88 36.45 -38.15
N GLY A 103 9.98 35.47 -38.12
CA GLY A 103 9.53 34.73 -39.31
C GLY A 103 8.08 34.24 -39.14
N ASN A 104 7.19 34.69 -40.02
CA ASN A 104 5.75 34.41 -40.06
C ASN A 104 5.47 33.16 -40.95
N PRO A 105 4.40 32.36 -40.74
CA PRO A 105 4.17 31.11 -41.47
C PRO A 105 3.28 31.31 -42.71
N ASP A 106 3.64 30.73 -43.86
CA ASP A 106 2.66 30.14 -44.82
C ASP A 106 3.28 29.49 -46.09
N SER A 107 2.84 28.26 -46.37
CA SER A 107 2.63 27.58 -47.67
C SER A 107 3.78 27.09 -48.60
N SER A 108 3.74 25.77 -48.83
CA SER A 108 4.04 25.00 -50.07
C SER A 108 5.49 24.61 -50.47
N ASN A 109 5.61 23.31 -50.78
CA ASN A 109 6.65 22.55 -51.52
C ASN A 109 7.79 21.87 -50.71
N THR A 110 7.92 20.56 -50.97
CA THR A 110 8.93 19.58 -50.52
C THR A 110 10.24 19.69 -51.35
N PRO A 111 11.24 18.81 -51.18
CA PRO A 111 12.13 18.52 -50.03
C PRO A 111 13.62 18.73 -50.40
N GLU A 112 14.56 18.97 -49.46
CA GLU A 112 16.01 18.63 -49.62
C GLU A 112 16.84 19.08 -48.39
N ASP A 113 17.74 18.18 -47.96
CA ASP A 113 18.96 18.42 -47.15
C ASP A 113 19.79 19.59 -47.75
N VAL A 114 20.68 20.35 -47.07
CA VAL A 114 21.90 19.98 -46.32
C VAL A 114 22.48 21.28 -45.62
N PRO A 115 23.67 21.33 -44.97
CA PRO A 115 23.86 21.89 -43.62
C PRO A 115 24.86 23.08 -43.57
N HIS A 116 25.19 23.59 -42.38
CA HIS A 116 26.47 24.28 -42.16
C HIS A 116 27.11 23.88 -40.81
N GLU A 117 28.09 22.96 -40.92
CA GLU A 117 29.16 22.70 -39.98
C GLU A 117 30.12 23.89 -39.83
N ILE A 118 30.87 23.95 -38.71
CA ILE A 118 32.31 24.24 -38.75
C ILE A 118 33.08 23.20 -37.93
N GLU A 119 33.58 22.20 -38.68
CA GLU A 119 34.86 21.50 -38.70
C GLU A 119 35.50 20.80 -37.47
N THR A 120 35.80 19.53 -37.74
CA THR A 120 36.61 18.52 -37.05
C THR A 120 38.07 18.49 -37.57
N VAL A 121 38.99 17.82 -36.85
CA VAL A 121 40.19 17.20 -37.44
C VAL A 121 40.26 15.73 -36.98
N SER A 122 40.58 14.84 -37.92
CA SER A 122 40.43 13.37 -37.88
C SER A 122 41.74 12.59 -38.17
N LYS A 123 41.64 11.24 -38.03
CA LYS A 123 42.51 10.10 -38.50
C LYS A 123 43.60 9.59 -37.54
N SER A 124 43.94 8.28 -37.45
CA SER A 124 43.41 6.99 -37.94
C SER A 124 44.24 5.80 -37.39
N THR A 125 43.75 4.56 -37.60
CA THR A 125 44.44 3.24 -37.77
C THR A 125 44.92 2.36 -36.58
N ASN A 126 44.33 1.15 -36.52
CA ASN A 126 44.86 -0.23 -36.30
C ASN A 126 46.03 -0.52 -35.31
N ALA A 127 45.78 -1.47 -34.39
CA ALA A 127 46.69 -2.18 -33.44
C ALA A 127 47.93 -2.86 -34.12
N PRO A 128 49.02 -3.38 -33.44
CA PRO A 128 49.09 -4.03 -32.09
C PRO A 128 50.44 -3.92 -31.26
N TYR A 129 50.48 -4.60 -30.08
CA TYR A 129 51.62 -5.10 -29.24
C TYR A 129 52.24 -4.28 -28.05
N TYR A 130 51.90 -4.76 -26.83
CA TYR A 130 52.64 -5.14 -25.59
C TYR A 130 53.84 -4.37 -24.94
N ILE A 131 53.69 -4.22 -23.60
CA ILE A 131 54.64 -4.28 -22.43
C ILE A 131 55.79 -3.26 -22.29
N ILE A 132 55.80 -2.51 -21.17
CA ILE A 132 56.87 -2.52 -20.14
C ILE A 132 56.26 -2.34 -18.72
N ILE A 133 56.68 -3.24 -17.82
CA ILE A 133 56.42 -3.35 -16.38
C ILE A 133 57.39 -2.45 -15.60
N THR A 134 56.98 -1.86 -14.47
CA THR A 134 57.80 -1.90 -13.23
C THR A 134 56.91 -1.83 -11.99
N ALA A 135 57.04 -2.88 -11.17
CA ALA A 135 56.43 -3.05 -9.87
C ALA A 135 57.25 -2.36 -8.77
N SER A 136 56.62 -2.09 -7.63
CA SER A 136 57.29 -2.16 -6.33
C SER A 136 56.30 -2.69 -5.29
N ILE A 137 56.69 -3.82 -4.72
CA ILE A 137 55.97 -4.77 -3.86
C ILE A 137 56.37 -4.52 -2.40
N LEU A 138 55.45 -4.74 -1.44
CA LEU A 138 55.67 -5.56 -0.23
C LEU A 138 54.28 -5.98 0.31
N LEU A 139 53.76 -7.19 0.05
CA LEU A 139 53.95 -8.50 0.75
C LEU A 139 53.35 -8.47 2.19
N THR A 140 52.43 -9.35 2.65
CA THR A 140 52.36 -10.84 2.63
C THR A 140 50.97 -11.34 3.09
N ILE A 141 50.23 -12.22 2.37
CA ILE A 141 50.12 -13.72 2.48
C ILE A 141 49.09 -14.17 3.56
N THR A 142 48.15 -15.14 3.45
CA THR A 142 47.65 -16.17 2.48
C THR A 142 46.35 -16.75 3.12
N VAL A 143 45.39 -17.41 2.42
CA VAL A 143 45.35 -18.84 2.00
C VAL A 143 44.11 -18.98 1.07
N MET A 144 44.23 -19.27 -0.24
CA MET A 144 44.22 -20.59 -0.94
C MET A 144 42.93 -21.42 -0.68
N SER A 145 42.11 -21.88 -1.63
CA SER A 145 42.41 -22.62 -2.88
C SER A 145 41.13 -22.67 -3.78
N ILE A 146 41.15 -22.30 -5.07
CA ILE A 146 41.49 -23.05 -6.32
C ILE A 146 40.26 -23.67 -7.04
N ALA A 147 40.06 -23.18 -8.26
CA ALA A 147 39.18 -23.66 -9.33
C ALA A 147 39.71 -24.92 -10.05
N ILE A 148 38.85 -25.63 -10.80
CA ILE A 148 39.17 -26.21 -12.12
C ILE A 148 37.85 -26.49 -12.88
N VAL A 149 37.77 -25.92 -14.07
CA VAL A 149 36.79 -26.16 -15.13
C VAL A 149 37.15 -27.45 -15.87
N ILE A 150 36.18 -28.34 -16.10
CA ILE A 150 36.27 -29.38 -17.14
C ILE A 150 35.24 -29.06 -18.22
N VAL A 151 35.76 -28.73 -19.41
CA VAL A 151 35.02 -28.65 -20.68
C VAL A 151 34.73 -30.06 -21.17
N CYS A 152 33.47 -30.37 -21.47
CA CYS A 152 33.11 -31.43 -22.42
C CYS A 152 32.03 -30.90 -23.39
N LEU A 153 32.42 -30.80 -24.67
CA LEU A 153 31.57 -30.50 -25.81
C LEU A 153 30.81 -31.75 -26.29
N ASN A 154 29.57 -31.52 -26.74
CA ASN A 154 28.79 -32.22 -27.77
C ASN A 154 28.04 -33.55 -27.49
N SER A 155 26.70 -33.40 -27.48
CA SER A 155 25.68 -34.20 -28.19
C SER A 155 24.98 -35.38 -27.45
N PRO A 156 23.73 -35.74 -27.86
CA PRO A 156 22.65 -36.13 -26.96
C PRO A 156 22.43 -37.63 -26.82
N LYS A 157 21.61 -37.99 -25.82
CA LYS A 157 21.06 -39.32 -25.49
C LYS A 157 21.96 -40.20 -24.62
N SER A 158 21.58 -40.35 -23.35
CA SER A 158 21.17 -41.66 -22.82
C SER A 158 20.59 -41.52 -21.42
N HIS A 159 19.47 -42.22 -21.25
CA HIS A 159 18.68 -42.34 -20.05
C HIS A 159 19.52 -42.77 -18.83
N TYR A 160 19.62 -41.90 -17.85
CA TYR A 160 19.56 -42.31 -16.45
C TYR A 160 18.30 -41.68 -15.87
N THR A 161 17.21 -42.44 -15.89
CA THR A 161 16.04 -42.14 -15.10
C THR A 161 16.45 -42.21 -13.63
N CYS A 162 16.70 -41.06 -13.02
CA CYS A 162 16.54 -40.95 -11.59
C CYS A 162 15.03 -41.08 -11.36
N GLN A 163 14.56 -42.27 -10.99
CA GLN A 163 13.24 -42.42 -10.39
C GLN A 163 13.27 -41.68 -9.06
N SER A 164 13.00 -40.38 -9.10
CA SER A 164 12.54 -39.67 -7.93
C SER A 164 11.04 -39.93 -7.83
N ASN A 165 10.68 -40.95 -7.05
CA ASN A 165 9.34 -41.04 -6.51
C ASN A 165 9.17 -39.84 -5.56
N PHE A 166 8.68 -38.71 -6.06
CA PHE A 166 8.18 -37.64 -5.20
C PHE A 166 6.67 -37.76 -5.07
N ARG A 167 6.23 -38.03 -3.84
CA ARG A 167 4.86 -37.81 -3.37
C ARG A 167 4.67 -36.30 -3.13
N ALA A 168 3.45 -35.80 -3.28
CA ALA A 168 3.06 -34.47 -2.79
C ALA A 168 3.57 -34.28 -1.35
N ILE A 169 4.18 -33.13 -1.06
CA ILE A 169 4.89 -32.92 0.21
C ILE A 169 3.95 -32.36 1.28
N THR A 170 2.78 -31.81 0.92
CA THR A 170 1.59 -32.03 1.74
C THR A 170 0.30 -32.22 0.91
N ASP A 171 -0.69 -32.86 1.55
CA ASP A 171 -2.08 -32.76 1.16
C ASP A 171 -2.58 -31.38 1.59
N SER A 172 -3.11 -30.57 0.66
CA SER A 172 -3.88 -29.34 0.91
C SER A 172 -3.86 -28.87 2.37
N SER A 173 -2.97 -27.95 2.72
CA SER A 173 -3.15 -27.21 3.96
C SER A 173 -4.48 -26.48 3.84
N SER A 174 -5.38 -26.82 4.75
CA SER A 174 -6.77 -26.58 4.46
C SER A 174 -7.52 -26.59 5.81
N LEU A 175 -7.99 -25.40 6.30
CA LEU A 175 -9.03 -25.16 7.35
C LEU A 175 -10.23 -26.17 7.39
N LEU A 176 -11.43 -25.81 7.82
CA LEU A 176 -12.51 -26.79 7.97
C LEU A 176 -13.74 -26.34 7.19
N HIS A 177 -14.49 -27.29 6.60
CA HIS A 177 -15.68 -26.97 5.80
C HIS A 177 -16.62 -26.14 6.68
N ASP A 178 -17.19 -25.05 6.16
CA ASP A 178 -17.97 -24.08 6.95
C ASP A 178 -17.14 -23.28 7.99
N SER A 179 -15.91 -22.86 7.66
CA SER A 179 -15.00 -22.16 8.60
C SER A 179 -15.45 -20.76 9.04
N TYR A 180 -16.03 -19.94 8.17
CA TYR A 180 -16.42 -18.53 8.43
C TYR A 180 -15.31 -17.71 9.14
N PRO A 181 -14.23 -17.31 8.44
CA PRO A 181 -13.14 -16.55 9.04
C PRO A 181 -13.60 -15.18 9.58
N GLN A 182 -13.10 -14.77 10.75
CA GLN A 182 -13.50 -13.52 11.44
C GLN A 182 -12.36 -12.52 11.64
N SER A 183 -11.14 -13.02 11.85
CA SER A 183 -9.96 -12.21 12.13
C SER A 183 -8.72 -12.97 11.66
N ILE A 184 -7.72 -12.21 11.23
CA ILE A 184 -6.44 -12.66 10.70
C ILE A 184 -5.33 -11.92 11.44
N ALA A 185 -4.22 -12.60 11.68
CA ALA A 185 -2.98 -11.99 12.15
C ALA A 185 -1.78 -12.67 11.48
N THR A 186 -0.67 -11.95 11.43
CA THR A 186 0.61 -12.42 10.87
C THR A 186 1.73 -12.26 11.90
N GLY A 187 2.71 -13.16 11.86
CA GLY A 187 3.87 -13.15 12.74
C GLY A 187 4.80 -14.30 12.41
N ASP A 188 6.05 -14.25 12.84
CA ASP A 188 7.00 -15.36 12.72
C ASP A 188 6.85 -16.28 13.95
N PHE A 189 6.24 -17.47 13.78
CA PHE A 189 5.93 -18.39 14.88
C PHE A 189 7.04 -19.41 15.14
N ASN A 190 8.04 -19.51 14.27
CA ASN A 190 9.11 -20.50 14.33
C ASN A 190 10.53 -19.91 14.28
N HIS A 191 10.64 -18.58 14.26
CA HIS A 191 11.89 -17.80 14.21
C HIS A 191 12.78 -18.17 13.03
N ASP A 192 12.18 -18.45 11.88
CA ASP A 192 12.90 -18.67 10.63
C ASP A 192 12.93 -17.42 9.72
N ASP A 193 12.53 -16.25 10.27
CA ASP A 193 12.39 -14.96 9.59
C ASP A 193 11.32 -14.97 8.48
N ALA A 194 10.52 -16.03 8.34
CA ALA A 194 9.34 -16.06 7.47
C ALA A 194 8.09 -15.64 8.24
N LEU A 195 7.25 -14.82 7.61
CA LEU A 195 5.94 -14.51 8.20
C LEU A 195 4.98 -15.69 7.99
N ASP A 196 4.39 -16.12 9.09
CA ASP A 196 3.34 -17.12 9.17
C ASP A 196 1.96 -16.46 9.24
N ILE A 197 0.92 -17.27 9.10
CA ILE A 197 -0.47 -16.81 9.09
C ILE A 197 -1.28 -17.55 10.15
N VAL A 198 -2.12 -16.81 10.87
CA VAL A 198 -3.21 -17.37 11.67
C VAL A 198 -4.56 -16.76 11.29
N VAL A 199 -5.57 -17.61 11.18
CA VAL A 199 -6.97 -17.21 10.94
C VAL A 199 -7.88 -17.87 11.96
N VAL A 200 -8.75 -17.08 12.60
CA VAL A 200 -9.82 -17.60 13.47
C VAL A 200 -11.09 -17.84 12.67
N ASN A 201 -11.70 -19.01 12.88
CA ASN A 201 -12.80 -19.54 12.09
C ASN A 201 -14.02 -19.80 12.99
N SER A 202 -15.05 -18.97 12.86
CA SER A 202 -16.19 -18.99 13.77
C SER A 202 -17.10 -20.21 13.58
N GLY A 203 -17.26 -20.72 12.35
CA GLY A 203 -18.17 -21.84 12.10
C GLY A 203 -17.57 -23.20 12.42
N THR A 204 -16.24 -23.31 12.43
CA THR A 204 -15.55 -24.56 12.77
C THR A 204 -14.92 -24.53 14.15
N ASN A 205 -15.14 -23.45 14.92
CA ASN A 205 -14.72 -23.35 16.31
C ASN A 205 -13.20 -23.57 16.49
N SER A 206 -12.42 -23.04 15.55
CA SER A 206 -11.01 -23.36 15.40
C SER A 206 -10.16 -22.17 14.96
N MET A 207 -8.86 -22.32 15.13
CA MET A 207 -7.85 -21.54 14.41
C MET A 207 -7.15 -22.41 13.40
N GLY A 208 -6.85 -21.81 12.26
CA GLY A 208 -5.87 -22.35 11.34
C GLY A 208 -4.58 -21.60 11.40
N ILE A 209 -3.51 -22.33 11.65
CA ILE A 209 -2.14 -21.81 11.61
C ILE A 209 -1.44 -22.48 10.45
N PHE A 210 -0.74 -21.64 9.70
CA PHE A 210 0.03 -22.02 8.54
C PHE A 210 1.45 -21.59 8.85
N LEU A 211 2.32 -22.57 9.07
CA LEU A 211 3.75 -22.34 9.30
C LEU A 211 4.49 -22.33 8.00
N ASN A 212 5.10 -21.22 7.74
CA ASN A 212 5.98 -20.98 6.66
C ASN A 212 7.36 -21.60 6.97
N TYR A 213 8.03 -22.20 5.98
CA TYR A 213 9.19 -23.09 6.20
C TYR A 213 10.58 -22.61 5.70
N GLY A 214 10.78 -21.43 5.09
CA GLY A 214 12.05 -21.06 4.37
C GLY A 214 12.47 -21.39 2.87
N ASN A 215 11.76 -22.10 1.95
CA ASN A 215 11.51 -22.27 0.44
C ASN A 215 10.10 -21.98 -0.39
N GLY A 216 9.10 -21.14 0.02
CA GLY A 216 7.60 -21.15 -0.22
C GLY A 216 6.36 -21.80 0.47
N THR A 217 6.49 -22.66 1.46
CA THR A 217 5.62 -23.76 1.86
C THR A 217 4.95 -23.33 3.10
N PHE A 218 3.72 -23.81 3.30
CA PHE A 218 3.21 -23.92 4.63
C PHE A 218 3.15 -25.37 5.03
N GLY A 219 3.42 -25.65 6.29
CA GLY A 219 3.11 -26.94 6.86
C GLY A 219 1.61 -27.22 6.76
N SER A 220 1.26 -28.50 6.87
CA SER A 220 -0.13 -28.90 7.05
C SER A 220 -0.77 -28.01 8.09
N GLN A 221 -1.94 -27.46 7.78
CA GLN A 221 -2.63 -26.58 8.71
C GLN A 221 -2.65 -27.18 10.09
N ILE A 222 -2.11 -26.42 11.04
CA ILE A 222 -2.23 -26.76 12.43
C ILE A 222 -3.60 -26.24 12.87
N ILE A 223 -4.58 -27.15 12.89
CA ILE A 223 -5.91 -26.86 13.41
C ILE A 223 -5.83 -26.90 14.93
N LEU A 224 -6.08 -25.77 15.55
CA LEU A 224 -6.25 -25.68 16.98
C LEU A 224 -7.70 -25.41 17.32
N LEU A 225 -8.35 -26.36 17.97
CA LEU A 225 -9.71 -26.16 18.46
C LEU A 225 -9.70 -25.17 19.63
N THR A 226 -10.42 -24.07 19.44
CA THR A 226 -10.51 -23.02 20.45
C THR A 226 -11.54 -23.37 21.53
N GLY A 227 -12.50 -24.26 21.21
CA GLY A 227 -13.47 -24.91 22.09
C GLY A 227 -14.67 -25.41 21.27
N ASP A 228 -15.64 -26.14 21.80
CA ASP A 228 -16.85 -26.55 21.04
C ASP A 228 -18.11 -26.51 21.92
N PRO A 229 -19.12 -25.66 21.61
CA PRO A 229 -19.10 -24.57 20.62
C PRO A 229 -18.30 -23.36 21.15
N SER A 230 -17.50 -22.68 20.31
CA SER A 230 -16.65 -21.56 20.76
C SER A 230 -16.81 -20.26 19.99
N THR A 231 -17.07 -20.30 18.68
CA THR A 231 -17.28 -19.13 17.83
C THR A 231 -16.19 -18.06 18.07
N PRO A 232 -14.92 -18.35 17.69
CA PRO A 232 -13.83 -17.40 17.84
C PRO A 232 -14.05 -16.16 16.96
N LEU A 233 -13.86 -14.96 17.52
CA LEU A 233 -14.11 -13.68 16.83
C LEU A 233 -12.86 -12.81 16.68
N ALA A 234 -11.87 -12.96 17.55
CA ALA A 234 -10.65 -12.16 17.52
C ALA A 234 -9.44 -12.99 17.95
N VAL A 235 -8.29 -12.71 17.33
CA VAL A 235 -6.97 -13.22 17.72
C VAL A 235 -6.01 -12.05 17.94
N SER A 236 -5.12 -12.17 18.93
CA SER A 236 -3.97 -11.29 19.08
C SER A 236 -2.72 -12.10 19.42
N LEU A 237 -1.57 -11.56 19.01
CA LEU A 237 -0.26 -12.20 19.10
C LEU A 237 0.64 -11.45 20.11
N SER A 238 1.34 -12.17 20.98
CA SER A 238 2.39 -11.65 21.87
C SER A 238 3.13 -12.81 22.53
N ASP A 239 4.33 -12.59 23.06
CA ASP A 239 4.99 -13.54 23.97
C ASP A 239 4.34 -13.46 25.37
N LEU A 240 3.55 -14.48 25.74
CA LEU A 240 2.77 -14.54 26.99
C LEU A 240 3.51 -15.28 28.12
N ASN A 241 4.59 -15.99 27.79
CA ASN A 241 5.36 -16.83 28.72
C ASN A 241 6.85 -16.45 28.80
N ASN A 242 7.22 -15.30 28.21
CA ASN A 242 8.56 -14.73 28.16
C ASN A 242 9.61 -15.69 27.61
N ASP A 243 9.24 -16.57 26.68
CA ASP A 243 10.15 -17.51 26.02
C ASP A 243 10.67 -17.01 24.67
N THR A 244 10.36 -15.76 24.32
CA THR A 244 10.69 -15.03 23.09
C THR A 244 9.94 -15.47 21.84
N HIS A 245 8.99 -16.38 21.95
CA HIS A 245 8.16 -16.85 20.85
C HIS A 245 6.77 -16.21 20.88
N LEU A 246 6.16 -16.01 19.70
CA LEU A 246 4.81 -15.48 19.60
C LEU A 246 3.78 -16.53 20.06
N ASP A 247 3.01 -16.17 21.08
CA ASP A 247 1.83 -16.91 21.54
C ASP A 247 0.55 -16.28 20.98
N MET A 248 -0.58 -16.98 21.18
CA MET A 248 -1.90 -16.55 20.70
C MET A 248 -2.91 -16.47 21.83
N ALA A 249 -3.68 -15.38 21.84
CA ALA A 249 -4.89 -15.23 22.63
C ALA A 249 -6.12 -15.12 21.73
N VAL A 250 -7.17 -15.91 22.02
CA VAL A 250 -8.37 -16.01 21.18
C VAL A 250 -9.64 -15.77 21.98
N ALA A 251 -10.43 -14.77 21.59
CA ALA A 251 -11.74 -14.51 22.17
C ALA A 251 -12.79 -15.47 21.58
N ASN A 252 -13.40 -16.29 22.44
CA ASN A 252 -14.41 -17.27 22.05
C ASN A 252 -15.79 -16.88 22.59
N TYR A 253 -16.65 -16.42 21.70
CA TYR A 253 -17.95 -15.84 22.04
C TYR A 253 -18.87 -16.82 22.79
N ASP A 254 -18.99 -18.06 22.31
CA ASP A 254 -19.95 -19.03 22.83
C ASP A 254 -19.46 -19.83 24.03
N THR A 255 -18.14 -20.05 24.18
CA THR A 255 -17.58 -20.66 25.41
C THR A 255 -17.41 -19.66 26.55
N HIS A 256 -17.51 -18.37 26.26
CA HIS A 256 -17.29 -17.30 27.21
C HIS A 256 -15.92 -17.37 27.90
N ALA A 257 -14.88 -17.47 27.07
CA ALA A 257 -13.51 -17.63 27.53
C ALA A 257 -12.51 -17.10 26.49
N VAL A 258 -11.28 -16.90 26.97
CA VAL A 258 -10.11 -16.76 26.11
C VAL A 258 -9.32 -18.06 26.12
N ALA A 259 -9.02 -18.57 24.93
CA ALA A 259 -8.13 -19.71 24.78
C ALA A 259 -6.71 -19.21 24.50
N ILE A 260 -5.73 -19.78 25.21
CA ILE A 260 -4.31 -19.42 25.10
C ILE A 260 -3.54 -20.58 24.50
N PHE A 261 -2.71 -20.25 23.53
CA PHE A 261 -1.86 -21.19 22.83
C PHE A 261 -0.44 -20.65 22.84
N PHE A 262 0.48 -21.39 23.48
CA PHE A 262 1.89 -21.00 23.47
C PHE A 262 2.54 -21.44 22.17
N GLY A 263 3.21 -20.51 21.50
CA GLY A 263 4.18 -20.82 20.47
C GLY A 263 5.39 -21.48 21.12
N LEU A 264 5.81 -22.63 20.62
CA LEU A 264 6.99 -23.32 21.12
C LEU A 264 8.27 -22.92 20.36
N GLY A 265 8.21 -21.82 19.58
CA GLY A 265 9.31 -21.29 18.78
C GLY A 265 9.73 -22.14 17.61
N ASN A 266 8.98 -23.19 17.34
CA ASN A 266 9.16 -24.10 16.20
C ASN A 266 7.87 -24.17 15.36
N GLY A 267 7.00 -23.17 15.54
CA GLY A 267 5.69 -23.06 14.92
C GLY A 267 4.63 -24.04 15.45
N SER A 268 4.97 -24.93 16.37
CA SER A 268 3.96 -25.72 17.08
C SER A 268 3.39 -24.94 18.24
N PHE A 269 2.12 -25.20 18.54
CA PHE A 269 1.39 -24.50 19.56
C PHE A 269 0.82 -25.46 20.59
N SER A 270 1.03 -25.16 21.87
CA SER A 270 0.43 -25.91 22.97
C SER A 270 -0.76 -25.14 23.52
N LYS A 271 -1.95 -25.75 23.47
CA LYS A 271 -3.11 -25.21 24.18
C LYS A 271 -2.84 -25.27 25.68
N GLN A 272 -2.57 -24.12 26.28
CA GLN A 272 -2.19 -24.04 27.67
C GLN A 272 -3.41 -24.02 28.59
N GLY A 273 -4.42 -23.22 28.21
CA GLY A 273 -5.54 -22.97 29.10
C GLY A 273 -6.71 -22.32 28.39
N VAL A 274 -7.87 -22.50 29.02
CA VAL A 274 -9.09 -21.77 28.69
C VAL A 274 -9.43 -20.96 29.92
N PHE A 275 -9.32 -19.64 29.80
CA PHE A 275 -9.54 -18.72 30.88
C PHE A 275 -10.95 -18.15 30.75
N SER A 276 -11.85 -18.65 31.60
CA SER A 276 -13.24 -18.22 31.57
C SER A 276 -13.34 -16.75 31.95
N THR A 277 -14.05 -15.99 31.13
CA THR A 277 -14.41 -14.60 31.39
C THR A 277 -15.75 -14.48 32.13
N GLY A 278 -16.34 -15.59 32.58
CA GLY A 278 -17.73 -15.67 33.07
C GLY A 278 -18.71 -15.83 31.91
N ILE A 279 -20.03 -15.78 32.14
CA ILE A 279 -21.03 -15.91 31.05
C ILE A 279 -21.10 -14.60 30.24
N SER A 280 -20.04 -14.27 29.52
CA SER A 280 -19.64 -12.89 29.21
C SER A 280 -19.59 -12.55 27.71
N ARG A 281 -19.50 -13.56 26.83
CA ARG A 281 -19.43 -13.39 25.35
C ARG A 281 -18.31 -12.43 24.90
N PRO A 282 -17.05 -12.87 24.94
CA PRO A 282 -15.92 -12.04 24.51
C PRO A 282 -15.95 -11.80 22.99
N VAL A 283 -15.67 -10.57 22.55
CA VAL A 283 -15.76 -10.14 21.14
C VAL A 283 -14.49 -9.47 20.60
N SER A 284 -13.64 -8.94 21.48
CA SER A 284 -12.39 -8.24 21.16
C SER A 284 -11.43 -8.41 22.33
N LEU A 285 -10.13 -8.41 22.05
CA LEU A 285 -9.08 -8.53 23.05
C LEU A 285 -7.84 -7.72 22.63
N ALA A 286 -7.02 -7.35 23.60
CA ALA A 286 -5.74 -6.68 23.42
C ALA A 286 -4.73 -7.20 24.46
N ILE A 287 -3.44 -7.08 24.14
CA ILE A 287 -2.32 -7.61 24.94
C ILE A 287 -1.33 -6.48 25.23
N ALA A 288 -0.94 -6.32 26.51
CA ALA A 288 0.09 -5.38 26.96
C ALA A 288 0.54 -5.70 28.39
N ASP A 289 1.66 -5.17 28.86
CA ASP A 289 2.05 -5.19 30.27
C ASP A 289 1.30 -4.08 31.04
N LEU A 290 0.32 -4.46 31.86
CA LEU A 290 -0.60 -3.54 32.55
C LEU A 290 -0.18 -3.23 34.00
N ASN A 291 0.83 -3.93 34.51
CA ASN A 291 1.31 -3.79 35.89
C ASN A 291 2.84 -3.58 35.98
N ASN A 292 3.45 -3.26 34.83
CA ASN A 292 4.87 -2.95 34.66
C ASN A 292 5.81 -4.00 35.25
N ASP A 293 5.40 -5.28 35.19
CA ASP A 293 6.21 -6.39 35.68
C ASP A 293 7.02 -7.09 34.58
N GLY A 294 6.93 -6.58 33.34
CA GLY A 294 7.64 -7.05 32.15
C GLY A 294 7.00 -8.28 31.52
N ARG A 295 5.71 -8.54 31.78
CA ARG A 295 4.99 -9.74 31.31
C ARG A 295 3.69 -9.32 30.64
N SER A 296 3.31 -10.05 29.60
CA SER A 296 2.09 -9.76 28.87
C SER A 296 0.83 -10.09 29.68
N ASP A 297 -0.06 -9.11 29.79
CA ASP A 297 -1.40 -9.25 30.34
C ASP A 297 -2.46 -9.19 29.23
N LEU A 298 -3.67 -9.66 29.52
CA LEU A 298 -4.78 -9.67 28.56
C LEU A 298 -5.93 -8.79 29.05
N VAL A 299 -6.47 -8.00 28.13
CA VAL A 299 -7.74 -7.30 28.29
C VAL A 299 -8.76 -7.87 27.33
N VAL A 300 -9.92 -8.26 27.84
CA VAL A 300 -10.97 -8.92 27.06
C VAL A 300 -12.29 -8.20 27.24
N VAL A 301 -12.90 -7.81 26.12
CA VAL A 301 -14.18 -7.11 26.09
C VAL A 301 -15.33 -8.09 26.08
N ASN A 302 -16.20 -8.02 27.07
CA ASN A 302 -17.32 -8.94 27.26
C ASN A 302 -18.65 -8.28 26.92
N ASN A 303 -19.14 -8.55 25.72
CA ASN A 303 -20.36 -7.94 25.22
C ASN A 303 -21.60 -8.28 26.08
N GLY A 304 -21.67 -9.51 26.58
CA GLY A 304 -22.83 -10.05 27.31
C GLY A 304 -22.91 -9.69 28.79
N THR A 305 -21.79 -9.39 29.46
CA THR A 305 -21.76 -9.05 30.90
C THR A 305 -21.53 -7.58 31.20
N HIS A 306 -21.27 -6.75 30.18
CA HIS A 306 -21.06 -5.31 30.36
C HIS A 306 -19.85 -5.00 31.27
N ASP A 307 -18.76 -5.71 31.02
CA ASP A 307 -17.48 -5.54 31.70
C ASP A 307 -16.30 -5.84 30.77
N ILE A 308 -15.11 -5.48 31.24
CA ILE A 308 -13.86 -6.06 30.75
C ILE A 308 -13.32 -7.06 31.76
N SER A 309 -12.68 -8.09 31.23
CA SER A 309 -11.95 -9.09 32.00
C SER A 309 -10.45 -8.83 31.81
N ILE A 310 -9.71 -8.72 32.90
CA ILE A 310 -8.26 -8.58 32.90
C ILE A 310 -7.63 -9.84 33.48
N PHE A 311 -6.69 -10.40 32.74
CA PHE A 311 -5.87 -11.52 33.17
C PHE A 311 -4.42 -11.05 33.29
N PHE A 312 -3.93 -10.90 34.52
CA PHE A 312 -2.52 -10.57 34.76
C PHE A 312 -1.65 -11.81 34.58
N GLY A 313 -0.72 -11.74 33.64
CA GLY A 313 0.21 -12.80 33.29
C GLY A 313 1.23 -13.04 34.39
N ASN A 314 1.50 -14.30 34.68
CA ASN A 314 2.63 -14.68 35.53
C ASN A 314 3.93 -14.81 34.73
N GLY A 315 3.88 -14.62 33.40
CA GLY A 315 5.03 -14.77 32.49
C GLY A 315 5.47 -16.22 32.32
N ASP A 316 4.63 -17.17 32.71
CA ASP A 316 4.66 -18.57 32.30
C ASP A 316 3.38 -18.92 31.52
N GLY A 317 2.71 -17.85 31.05
CA GLY A 317 1.36 -17.76 30.49
C GLY A 317 0.25 -18.48 31.26
N THR A 318 0.44 -18.69 32.56
CA THR A 318 -0.68 -18.73 33.48
C THR A 318 -1.07 -17.31 33.86
N PHE A 319 -2.31 -17.14 34.31
CA PHE A 319 -2.84 -15.85 34.72
C PHE A 319 -3.29 -15.90 36.16
N ASN A 320 -3.18 -14.76 36.85
CA ASN A 320 -3.77 -14.55 38.15
C ASN A 320 -5.31 -14.66 38.09
N ASN A 321 -5.93 -14.61 39.26
CA ASN A 321 -7.38 -14.59 39.34
C ASN A 321 -7.95 -13.45 38.48
N LEU A 322 -8.94 -13.80 37.66
CA LEU A 322 -9.66 -12.87 36.82
C LEU A 322 -10.11 -11.64 37.63
N VAL A 323 -9.67 -10.47 37.20
CA VAL A 323 -10.17 -9.18 37.69
C VAL A 323 -11.16 -8.66 36.66
N ARG A 324 -12.33 -8.19 37.12
CA ARG A 324 -13.34 -7.60 36.25
C ARG A 324 -13.55 -6.15 36.59
N TYR A 325 -13.64 -5.34 35.55
CA TYR A 325 -14.01 -3.94 35.67
C TYR A 325 -15.30 -3.70 34.88
N SER A 326 -16.34 -3.23 35.58
CA SER A 326 -17.61 -2.95 34.93
C SER A 326 -17.47 -1.80 33.95
N THR A 327 -18.04 -1.95 32.75
CA THR A 327 -18.19 -0.87 31.76
C THR A 327 -19.53 -0.15 31.85
N GLY A 328 -20.31 -0.45 32.91
CA GLY A 328 -21.65 0.10 33.15
C GLY A 328 -22.77 -0.78 32.59
N TYR A 329 -23.94 -0.77 33.24
CA TYR A 329 -25.12 -1.55 32.82
C TYR A 329 -25.57 -1.17 31.39
N ASP A 330 -25.95 -2.16 30.58
CA ASP A 330 -26.30 -2.04 29.16
C ASP A 330 -25.19 -1.46 28.26
N SER A 331 -23.91 -1.50 28.67
CA SER A 331 -22.82 -0.92 27.87
C SER A 331 -22.49 -1.70 26.60
N PHE A 332 -22.79 -3.01 26.56
CA PHE A 332 -22.50 -3.92 25.44
C PHE A 332 -21.14 -3.62 24.78
N PRO A 333 -20.02 -3.67 25.52
CA PRO A 333 -18.74 -3.23 24.99
C PRO A 333 -18.34 -4.07 23.75
N TYR A 334 -17.67 -3.45 22.79
CA TYR A 334 -17.46 -4.03 21.45
C TYR A 334 -16.00 -4.09 21.00
N PHE A 335 -15.21 -3.07 21.33
CA PHE A 335 -13.81 -2.93 20.90
C PHE A 335 -12.94 -2.42 22.06
N VAL A 336 -11.68 -2.85 22.12
CA VAL A 336 -10.67 -2.37 23.08
C VAL A 336 -9.40 -1.96 22.38
N ALA A 337 -8.76 -0.91 22.90
CA ALA A 337 -7.40 -0.52 22.59
C ALA A 337 -6.64 -0.23 23.90
N ILE A 338 -5.32 -0.37 23.87
CA ILE A 338 -4.42 -0.15 25.02
C ILE A 338 -3.34 0.86 24.60
N SER A 339 -3.07 1.83 25.47
CA SER A 339 -1.98 2.79 25.31
C SER A 339 -1.77 3.57 26.60
N ASP A 340 -0.60 4.16 26.80
CA ASP A 340 -0.35 5.15 27.87
C ASP A 340 -0.98 6.49 27.45
N LEU A 341 -2.14 6.83 28.03
CA LEU A 341 -2.93 8.01 27.61
C LEU A 341 -2.60 9.27 28.41
N ASN A 342 -1.91 9.12 29.54
CA ASN A 342 -1.58 10.21 30.45
C ASN A 342 -0.07 10.46 30.60
N ASP A 343 0.77 9.74 29.84
CA ASP A 343 2.23 9.87 29.80
C ASP A 343 2.86 9.59 31.18
N ASP A 344 2.29 8.62 31.90
CA ASP A 344 2.79 8.18 33.22
C ASP A 344 3.58 6.87 33.19
N GLU A 345 3.89 6.40 31.97
CA GLU A 345 4.57 5.15 31.64
C GLU A 345 3.78 3.89 32.04
N ASN A 346 2.49 4.02 32.37
CA ASN A 346 1.59 2.89 32.64
C ASN A 346 0.55 2.73 31.53
N GLN A 347 0.19 1.50 31.21
CA GLN A 347 -0.79 1.22 30.17
C GLN A 347 -2.23 1.49 30.65
N ASP A 348 -2.99 2.25 29.87
CA ASP A 348 -4.41 2.50 30.06
C ASP A 348 -5.26 1.72 29.06
N ILE A 349 -6.55 1.54 29.39
CA ILE A 349 -7.49 0.77 28.56
C ILE A 349 -8.62 1.66 28.08
N VAL A 350 -8.84 1.69 26.76
CA VAL A 350 -9.99 2.36 26.13
C VAL A 350 -10.97 1.33 25.60
N VAL A 351 -12.25 1.47 25.97
CA VAL A 351 -13.32 0.56 25.53
C VAL A 351 -14.42 1.32 24.79
N ALA A 352 -14.80 0.82 23.60
CA ALA A 352 -16.00 1.27 22.90
C ALA A 352 -17.25 0.61 23.50
N ASN A 353 -18.03 1.37 24.26
CA ASN A 353 -19.28 0.90 24.86
C ASN A 353 -20.45 1.14 23.89
N TYR A 354 -20.67 0.18 22.99
CA TYR A 354 -21.67 0.26 21.92
C TYR A 354 -23.07 0.65 22.43
N GLY A 355 -23.50 0.00 23.51
CA GLY A 355 -24.85 0.11 24.07
C GLY A 355 -25.13 1.36 24.88
N THR A 356 -24.17 1.80 25.70
CA THR A 356 -24.30 3.04 26.49
C THR A 356 -23.80 4.28 25.75
N HIS A 357 -23.31 4.11 24.52
CA HIS A 357 -22.96 5.19 23.61
C HIS A 357 -21.89 6.14 24.18
N ASN A 358 -20.82 5.53 24.66
CA ASN A 358 -19.64 6.23 25.16
C ASN A 358 -18.38 5.41 24.86
N ILE A 359 -17.23 6.06 24.93
CA ILE A 359 -16.01 5.34 25.29
C ILE A 359 -15.87 5.39 26.79
N GLY A 360 -15.18 4.42 27.37
CA GLY A 360 -14.68 4.66 28.71
C GLY A 360 -13.29 4.11 28.92
N ILE A 361 -12.61 4.80 29.81
CA ILE A 361 -11.17 4.73 30.01
C ILE A 361 -10.90 4.25 31.43
N PHE A 362 -10.10 3.20 31.53
CA PHE A 362 -9.57 2.70 32.79
C PHE A 362 -8.12 3.11 32.86
N LEU A 363 -7.80 3.99 33.82
CA LEU A 363 -6.44 4.45 34.03
C LEU A 363 -5.70 3.44 34.89
N GLY A 364 -4.56 2.96 34.41
CA GLY A 364 -3.70 2.01 35.11
C GLY A 364 -2.83 2.71 36.13
N ASP A 365 -2.58 2.07 37.28
CA ASP A 365 -1.63 2.58 38.29
C ASP A 365 -0.21 1.99 38.15
N GLY A 366 0.02 1.22 37.07
CA GLY A 366 1.26 0.48 36.83
C GLY A 366 1.51 -0.65 37.81
N ARG A 367 0.52 -1.04 38.62
CA ARG A 367 0.60 -2.16 39.59
C ARG A 367 -0.52 -3.18 39.40
N GLY A 368 -1.31 -3.01 38.34
CA GLY A 368 -2.44 -3.88 37.99
C GLY A 368 -3.76 -3.48 38.63
N ASP A 369 -3.83 -2.33 39.31
CA ASP A 369 -5.12 -1.75 39.70
C ASP A 369 -5.52 -0.66 38.70
N PHE A 370 -6.80 -0.62 38.36
CA PHE A 370 -7.36 0.40 37.49
C PHE A 370 -8.36 1.26 38.23
N ALA A 371 -8.32 2.56 37.96
CA ALA A 371 -9.39 3.44 38.39
C ALA A 371 -10.73 2.99 37.78
N SER A 372 -11.83 3.28 38.49
CA SER A 372 -13.17 3.08 37.92
C SER A 372 -13.30 3.83 36.58
N GLN A 373 -13.94 3.21 35.59
CA GLN A 373 -14.05 3.76 34.25
C GLN A 373 -14.48 5.24 34.26
N LYS A 374 -13.65 6.10 33.68
CA LYS A 374 -14.08 7.44 33.28
C LYS A 374 -14.76 7.31 31.93
N THR A 375 -16.04 7.67 31.86
CA THR A 375 -16.81 7.58 30.63
C THR A 375 -16.87 8.92 29.92
N TYR A 376 -16.73 8.88 28.60
CA TYR A 376 -16.83 10.03 27.72
C TYR A 376 -17.89 9.73 26.67
N SER A 377 -19.01 10.45 26.77
CA SER A 377 -20.17 10.26 25.90
C SER A 377 -19.80 10.44 24.43
N THR A 378 -20.14 9.44 23.60
CA THR A 378 -20.10 9.53 22.14
C THR A 378 -21.42 9.99 21.54
N GLY A 379 -22.40 10.29 22.41
CA GLY A 379 -23.73 10.80 22.07
C GLY A 379 -24.76 9.69 21.97
N LEU A 380 -26.00 9.98 22.39
CA LEU A 380 -27.10 9.01 22.39
C LEU A 380 -27.31 8.36 21.02
N TYR A 381 -27.44 7.03 20.98
CA TYR A 381 -27.56 6.20 19.76
C TYR A 381 -26.34 6.17 18.84
N SER A 382 -25.13 6.54 19.32
CA SER A 382 -23.92 6.59 18.48
C SER A 382 -23.34 5.24 18.08
N TYR A 383 -23.54 4.19 18.88
CA TYR A 383 -23.05 2.83 18.59
C TYR A 383 -21.57 2.81 18.16
N PRO A 384 -20.64 3.24 19.05
CA PRO A 384 -19.20 3.22 18.76
C PRO A 384 -18.72 1.79 18.49
N CYS A 385 -17.92 1.59 17.45
CA CYS A 385 -17.53 0.24 17.01
C CYS A 385 -16.07 0.06 16.58
N SER A 386 -15.30 1.14 16.43
CA SER A 386 -13.88 1.10 16.09
C SER A 386 -13.17 2.29 16.72
N ILE A 387 -11.94 2.10 17.17
CA ILE A 387 -11.08 3.10 17.84
C ILE A 387 -9.69 3.07 17.21
N THR A 388 -9.09 4.24 17.03
CA THR A 388 -7.64 4.38 16.78
C THR A 388 -7.07 5.43 17.74
N ILE A 389 -5.83 5.22 18.21
CA ILE A 389 -5.16 6.05 19.22
C ILE A 389 -3.85 6.57 18.64
N HIS A 390 -3.75 7.89 18.47
CA HIS A 390 -2.58 8.57 17.93
C HIS A 390 -2.51 9.99 18.48
N ASP A 391 -1.35 10.62 18.45
CA ASP A 391 -1.22 12.06 18.68
C ASP A 391 -1.72 12.79 17.42
N PHE A 392 -2.99 13.19 17.41
CA PHE A 392 -3.62 13.82 16.25
C PHE A 392 -3.36 15.32 16.19
N ASN A 393 -2.85 15.91 17.28
CA ASN A 393 -2.61 17.34 17.40
C ASN A 393 -1.12 17.70 17.54
N ASN A 394 -0.23 16.70 17.48
CA ASN A 394 1.21 16.82 17.65
C ASN A 394 1.61 17.53 18.97
N ASP A 395 0.81 17.42 20.03
CA ASP A 395 1.10 17.98 21.35
C ASP A 395 1.93 17.05 22.26
N GLY A 396 2.28 15.87 21.73
CA GLY A 396 3.03 14.82 22.41
C GLY A 396 2.16 13.90 23.25
N LYS A 397 0.83 14.05 23.25
CA LYS A 397 -0.09 13.19 23.99
C LYS A 397 -0.99 12.43 23.04
N LEU A 398 -1.36 11.22 23.45
CA LEU A 398 -2.23 10.38 22.65
C LEU A 398 -3.69 10.83 22.75
N ASP A 399 -4.31 10.96 21.59
CA ASP A 399 -5.71 11.28 21.39
C ASP A 399 -6.48 10.04 20.90
N ILE A 400 -7.81 10.08 20.98
CA ILE A 400 -8.67 8.93 20.65
C ILE A 400 -9.67 9.31 19.57
N ALA A 401 -9.64 8.65 18.41
CA ALA A 401 -10.66 8.77 17.37
C ALA A 401 -11.59 7.55 17.36
N VAL A 402 -12.91 7.80 17.21
CA VAL A 402 -13.96 6.78 17.38
C VAL A 402 -14.96 6.81 16.23
N ALA A 403 -15.23 5.66 15.63
CA ALA A 403 -16.26 5.49 14.61
C ALA A 403 -17.65 5.22 15.22
N ASN A 404 -18.57 6.16 15.04
CA ASN A 404 -19.93 6.11 15.60
C ASN A 404 -20.96 5.71 14.55
N SER A 405 -21.12 4.41 14.36
CA SER A 405 -21.92 3.82 13.28
C SER A 405 -23.42 4.20 13.31
N GLY A 406 -23.97 4.50 14.49
CA GLY A 406 -25.38 4.86 14.67
C GLY A 406 -25.70 6.34 14.51
N LYS A 407 -24.69 7.18 14.69
CA LYS A 407 -24.83 8.64 14.64
C LYS A 407 -24.15 9.27 13.45
N ASP A 408 -23.60 8.46 12.54
CA ASP A 408 -22.98 8.91 11.30
C ASP A 408 -21.97 10.01 11.61
N ASN A 409 -20.95 9.68 12.41
CA ASN A 409 -19.85 10.58 12.66
C ASN A 409 -18.60 9.83 13.11
N ILE A 410 -17.48 10.54 13.03
CA ILE A 410 -16.32 10.25 13.85
C ILE A 410 -16.35 11.24 15.00
N GLY A 411 -15.82 10.88 16.14
CA GLY A 411 -15.25 11.96 16.91
C GLY A 411 -14.06 11.61 17.73
N VAL A 412 -13.42 12.70 18.09
CA VAL A 412 -12.05 12.72 18.57
C VAL A 412 -12.06 13.33 19.95
N PHE A 413 -11.40 12.63 20.87
CA PHE A 413 -11.21 13.05 22.25
C PHE A 413 -9.75 13.46 22.39
N PHE A 414 -9.52 14.76 22.59
CA PHE A 414 -8.17 15.29 22.86
C PHE A 414 -7.79 15.10 24.31
N SER A 415 -6.57 14.62 24.56
CA SER A 415 -6.04 14.49 25.92
C SER A 415 -5.80 15.86 26.54
N CYS A 416 -6.22 16.06 27.78
CA CYS A 416 -5.93 17.27 28.55
C CYS A 416 -4.60 17.19 29.32
N GLY A 417 -3.89 16.05 29.26
CA GLY A 417 -2.61 15.83 29.95
C GLY A 417 -2.72 15.79 31.49
N ASN A 418 -3.91 15.53 32.02
CA ASN A 418 -4.20 15.44 33.46
C ASN A 418 -5.16 14.28 33.75
N ASP A 419 -4.95 13.14 33.07
CA ASP A 419 -5.80 11.95 33.15
C ASP A 419 -7.24 12.15 32.68
N THR A 420 -7.51 13.24 31.95
CA THR A 420 -8.84 13.55 31.43
C THR A 420 -8.80 13.89 29.95
N PHE A 421 -9.91 13.60 29.28
CA PHE A 421 -10.14 13.98 27.91
C PHE A 421 -11.15 15.12 27.84
N GLY A 422 -11.02 15.95 26.82
CA GLY A 422 -12.06 16.90 26.46
C GLY A 422 -13.37 16.20 26.11
N SER A 423 -14.44 16.98 25.97
CA SER A 423 -15.64 16.46 25.28
C SER A 423 -15.29 16.07 23.85
N GLN A 424 -15.92 15.02 23.32
CA GLN A 424 -15.75 14.63 21.91
C GLN A 424 -15.92 15.84 21.00
N ILE A 425 -14.92 16.08 20.16
CA ILE A 425 -15.10 16.92 18.99
C ILE A 425 -15.72 16.01 17.92
N ILE A 426 -16.95 16.35 17.55
CA ILE A 426 -17.74 15.56 16.62
C ILE A 426 -17.45 16.06 15.21
N TYR A 427 -17.00 15.14 14.37
CA TYR A 427 -16.88 15.32 12.94
C TYR A 427 -18.03 14.55 12.28
N PRO A 428 -19.16 15.22 11.99
CA PRO A 428 -20.32 14.54 11.42
C PRO A 428 -19.99 14.05 10.02
N THR A 429 -20.26 12.78 9.75
CA THR A 429 -20.41 12.31 8.38
C THR A 429 -21.83 12.66 7.91
N SER A 430 -22.15 12.36 6.66
CA SER A 430 -23.50 12.55 6.13
C SER A 430 -24.51 11.57 6.78
N PRO A 431 -25.77 11.99 7.02
CA PRO A 431 -26.79 11.09 7.55
C PRO A 431 -26.94 9.80 6.72
N GLY A 432 -26.96 8.67 7.40
CA GLY A 432 -27.12 7.33 6.83
C GLY A 432 -25.81 6.60 6.52
N THR A 433 -24.63 7.21 6.65
CA THR A 433 -23.33 6.63 6.23
C THR A 433 -22.94 5.30 6.85
N GLY A 434 -23.23 5.10 8.14
CA GLY A 434 -22.83 3.93 8.92
C GLY A 434 -21.32 3.66 8.88
N PRO A 435 -20.46 4.55 9.40
CA PRO A 435 -19.01 4.33 9.41
C PRO A 435 -18.66 3.02 10.15
N LYS A 436 -17.79 2.20 9.56
CA LYS A 436 -17.48 0.85 10.08
C LYS A 436 -16.03 0.64 10.48
N SER A 437 -15.10 1.27 9.77
CA SER A 437 -13.68 1.17 10.04
C SER A 437 -13.03 2.53 9.87
N ILE A 438 -11.98 2.78 10.65
CA ILE A 438 -11.15 3.97 10.60
C ILE A 438 -9.69 3.57 10.66
N SER A 439 -8.85 4.33 9.97
CA SER A 439 -7.40 4.23 10.06
C SER A 439 -6.80 5.64 10.01
N ALA A 440 -5.57 5.76 10.51
CA ALA A 440 -4.80 7.00 10.44
C ALA A 440 -3.66 6.90 9.42
N GLY A 441 -3.28 8.04 8.84
CA GLY A 441 -2.17 8.19 7.90
C GLY A 441 -2.06 9.63 7.44
N ASP A 442 -0.90 10.06 6.95
CA ASP A 442 -0.68 11.41 6.41
C ASP A 442 -0.96 11.40 4.89
N PHE A 443 -2.16 11.81 4.46
CA PHE A 443 -2.54 11.81 3.04
C PHE A 443 -2.39 13.16 2.34
N ASP A 444 -2.23 14.30 3.04
CA ASP A 444 -1.80 15.58 2.42
C ASP A 444 -0.30 15.86 2.49
N ARG A 445 0.46 14.99 3.17
CA ARG A 445 1.91 15.15 3.37
C ARG A 445 2.24 16.44 4.09
N ASP A 446 1.34 16.93 4.92
CA ASP A 446 1.59 18.08 5.76
C ASP A 446 2.39 17.69 7.03
N GLY A 447 2.58 16.38 7.25
CA GLY A 447 3.28 15.82 8.41
C GLY A 447 2.36 15.59 9.61
N HIS A 448 1.05 15.77 9.45
CA HIS A 448 0.01 15.52 10.44
C HIS A 448 -0.78 14.26 10.07
N LEU A 449 -1.31 13.60 11.08
CA LEU A 449 -2.11 12.39 10.87
C LEU A 449 -3.55 12.75 10.53
N ASP A 450 -4.03 12.15 9.45
CA ASP A 450 -5.41 12.22 9.00
C ASP A 450 -6.18 10.97 9.39
N ILE A 451 -7.48 10.98 9.14
CA ILE A 451 -8.34 9.81 9.35
C ILE A 451 -9.13 9.51 8.08
N VAL A 452 -9.01 8.28 7.59
CA VAL A 452 -9.83 7.74 6.49
C VAL A 452 -10.97 6.89 7.04
N VAL A 453 -12.15 7.03 6.44
CA VAL A 453 -13.40 6.41 6.88
C VAL A 453 -14.13 5.75 5.72
N ALA A 454 -14.49 4.48 5.91
CA ALA A 454 -15.36 3.74 4.99
C ALA A 454 -16.84 3.90 5.37
N ASN A 455 -17.64 4.54 4.49
CA ASN A 455 -19.06 4.82 4.70
C ASN A 455 -19.94 3.91 3.83
N TYR A 456 -20.10 2.67 4.32
CA TYR A 456 -20.72 1.56 3.59
C TYR A 456 -22.12 1.86 3.02
N ARG A 457 -22.95 2.65 3.71
CA ARG A 457 -24.38 2.79 3.37
C ARG A 457 -24.73 3.97 2.48
N THR A 458 -23.80 4.90 2.28
CA THR A 458 -24.05 6.15 1.54
C THR A 458 -23.09 6.34 0.39
N ASP A 459 -22.44 5.28 -0.06
CA ASP A 459 -21.80 5.30 -1.37
C ASP A 459 -20.69 6.36 -1.45
N ASN A 460 -19.87 6.44 -0.40
CA ASN A 460 -18.76 7.37 -0.32
C ASN A 460 -17.63 6.88 0.61
N ILE A 461 -16.49 7.55 0.51
CA ILE A 461 -15.48 7.58 1.56
C ILE A 461 -15.43 8.97 2.17
N GLY A 462 -15.03 9.04 3.43
CA GLY A 462 -14.79 10.31 4.12
C GLY A 462 -13.33 10.39 4.54
N ILE A 463 -12.70 11.53 4.30
CA ILE A 463 -11.38 11.84 4.86
C ILE A 463 -11.52 13.05 5.79
N LEU A 464 -10.89 12.94 6.94
CA LEU A 464 -10.72 14.00 7.92
C LEU A 464 -9.26 14.39 7.94
N ILE A 465 -9.00 15.64 7.62
CA ILE A 465 -7.66 16.15 7.45
C ILE A 465 -7.16 16.68 8.77
N GLY A 466 -6.06 16.14 9.26
CA GLY A 466 -5.40 16.59 10.47
C GLY A 466 -4.86 18.01 10.34
N SER A 467 -4.54 18.64 11.47
CA SER A 467 -3.74 19.86 11.48
C SER A 467 -2.96 19.95 12.78
N ASP A 468 -1.96 20.81 12.84
CA ASP A 468 -1.02 20.97 13.96
C ASP A 468 -1.68 21.32 15.31
N ASN A 469 -2.98 21.56 15.35
CA ASN A 469 -3.73 21.88 16.58
C ASN A 469 -4.79 20.82 16.92
N GLY A 470 -4.79 19.69 16.20
CA GLY A 470 -5.73 18.59 16.39
C GLY A 470 -7.08 18.78 15.75
N ASN A 471 -7.39 19.96 15.21
CA ASN A 471 -8.66 20.09 14.53
C ASN A 471 -8.59 19.34 13.21
N PHE A 472 -9.55 18.45 13.02
CA PHE A 472 -9.82 17.94 11.71
C PHE A 472 -10.63 18.93 10.89
N SER A 473 -10.42 18.89 9.58
CA SER A 473 -11.33 19.55 8.65
C SER A 473 -12.76 19.02 8.79
N SER A 474 -13.72 19.73 8.22
CA SER A 474 -15.02 19.11 7.95
C SER A 474 -14.82 17.91 7.04
N PHE A 475 -15.55 16.83 7.29
CA PHE A 475 -15.58 15.67 6.41
C PHE A 475 -15.60 16.09 4.94
N VAL A 476 -14.53 15.75 4.25
CA VAL A 476 -14.54 15.87 2.81
C VAL A 476 -15.08 14.54 2.32
N MET A 477 -16.39 14.57 2.10
CA MET A 477 -17.13 13.42 1.63
C MET A 477 -16.96 13.38 0.12
N HIS A 478 -16.39 12.29 -0.35
CA HIS A 478 -16.29 12.08 -1.78
C HIS A 478 -17.35 11.07 -2.14
N SER A 479 -18.45 11.60 -2.68
CA SER A 479 -19.44 10.77 -3.34
C SER A 479 -18.71 9.89 -4.34
N THR A 480 -18.89 8.58 -4.21
CA THR A 480 -18.42 7.64 -5.21
C THR A 480 -19.54 7.27 -6.20
N GLY A 481 -20.69 7.97 -6.12
CA GLY A 481 -21.82 7.84 -7.04
C GLY A 481 -23.13 7.48 -6.34
N ILE A 482 -24.28 7.55 -7.03
CA ILE A 482 -25.56 7.04 -6.50
C ILE A 482 -25.55 5.52 -6.62
N ASP A 483 -25.96 4.82 -5.55
CA ASP A 483 -25.98 3.35 -5.47
C ASP A 483 -24.59 2.73 -5.71
N SER A 484 -23.52 3.44 -5.32
CA SER A 484 -22.16 3.09 -5.73
C SER A 484 -21.57 1.86 -5.03
N ALA A 485 -21.90 1.64 -3.76
CA ALA A 485 -21.39 0.53 -2.93
C ALA A 485 -19.87 0.33 -3.13
N PRO A 486 -19.02 1.27 -2.67
CA PRO A 486 -17.58 1.22 -2.91
C PRO A 486 -17.01 -0.11 -2.37
N PHE A 487 -16.45 -0.91 -3.27
CA PHE A 487 -16.10 -2.32 -2.99
C PHE A 487 -14.60 -2.57 -3.02
N SER A 488 -13.87 -1.89 -3.91
CA SER A 488 -12.43 -1.99 -4.06
C SER A 488 -11.83 -0.60 -4.32
N LEU A 489 -10.64 -0.36 -3.78
CA LEU A 489 -9.88 0.89 -3.97
C LEU A 489 -8.41 0.59 -4.27
N THR A 490 -7.78 1.49 -5.01
CA THR A 490 -6.32 1.54 -5.19
C THR A 490 -5.84 2.97 -4.94
N VAL A 491 -4.58 3.10 -4.54
CA VAL A 491 -3.93 4.38 -4.27
C VAL A 491 -2.69 4.54 -5.14
N GLY A 492 -2.37 5.77 -5.54
CA GLY A 492 -1.23 6.09 -6.41
C GLY A 492 -1.09 7.60 -6.59
N ASP A 493 -0.01 8.07 -7.20
CA ASP A 493 0.16 9.48 -7.59
C ASP A 493 -0.21 9.60 -9.08
N PHE A 494 -1.50 9.79 -9.40
CA PHE A 494 -2.03 9.76 -10.78
C PHE A 494 -1.75 11.07 -11.54
N ASN A 495 -1.33 12.12 -10.86
CA ASN A 495 -0.99 13.42 -11.45
C ASN A 495 0.50 13.80 -11.27
N ASN A 496 1.33 12.89 -10.74
CA ASN A 496 2.76 13.09 -10.48
C ASN A 496 3.06 14.36 -9.65
N ASP A 497 2.13 14.78 -8.80
CA ASP A 497 2.29 15.97 -7.95
C ASP A 497 2.93 15.65 -6.60
N SER A 498 3.31 14.38 -6.39
CA SER A 498 3.80 13.87 -5.12
C SER A 498 2.76 14.06 -4.01
N GLN A 499 1.49 13.76 -4.29
CA GLN A 499 0.44 13.49 -3.31
C GLN A 499 -0.15 12.09 -3.58
N VAL A 500 -0.94 11.57 -2.63
CA VAL A 500 -1.60 10.28 -2.80
C VAL A 500 -3.02 10.52 -3.30
N ASP A 501 -3.33 9.91 -4.43
CA ASP A 501 -4.65 9.90 -5.05
C ASP A 501 -5.36 8.57 -4.79
N VAL A 502 -6.67 8.54 -5.00
CA VAL A 502 -7.50 7.36 -4.75
C VAL A 502 -8.39 7.07 -5.94
N ALA A 503 -8.38 5.83 -6.43
CA ALA A 503 -9.31 5.34 -7.44
C ALA A 503 -10.17 4.22 -6.86
N ILE A 504 -11.49 4.31 -7.10
CA ILE A 504 -12.50 3.48 -6.43
C ILE A 504 -13.39 2.79 -7.47
N ALA A 505 -13.53 1.47 -7.34
CA ALA A 505 -14.48 0.67 -8.08
C ALA A 505 -15.84 0.65 -7.39
N ASN A 506 -16.86 1.19 -8.06
CA ASN A 506 -18.22 1.27 -7.55
C ASN A 506 -19.07 0.15 -8.13
N TYR A 507 -19.18 -0.92 -7.34
CA TYR A 507 -19.87 -2.16 -7.70
C TYR A 507 -21.33 -1.92 -8.10
N GLY A 508 -22.05 -1.05 -7.39
CA GLY A 508 -23.48 -0.84 -7.64
C GLY A 508 -23.81 0.20 -8.73
N ALA A 509 -22.85 1.06 -9.11
CA ALA A 509 -23.10 2.21 -10.00
C ALA A 509 -22.49 2.10 -11.42
N ASN A 510 -21.88 0.97 -11.80
CA ASN A 510 -21.17 0.82 -13.08
C ASN A 510 -20.17 1.95 -13.38
N ALA A 511 -19.45 2.41 -12.36
CA ALA A 511 -18.63 3.61 -12.43
C ALA A 511 -17.29 3.45 -11.70
N ILE A 512 -16.27 4.14 -12.21
CA ILE A 512 -15.02 4.39 -11.50
C ILE A 512 -15.02 5.83 -11.06
N VAL A 513 -14.65 6.06 -9.82
CA VAL A 513 -14.47 7.40 -9.28
C VAL A 513 -13.02 7.58 -8.91
N VAL A 514 -12.39 8.59 -9.49
CA VAL A 514 -11.03 8.99 -9.15
C VAL A 514 -11.05 10.32 -8.40
N LEU A 515 -10.23 10.36 -7.35
CA LEU A 515 -10.04 11.48 -6.46
C LEU A 515 -8.56 11.85 -6.55
N ILE A 516 -8.28 13.02 -7.13
CA ILE A 516 -6.92 13.52 -7.37
C ILE A 516 -6.53 14.56 -6.32
N GLY A 517 -5.30 14.42 -5.84
CA GLY A 517 -4.67 15.18 -4.79
C GLY A 517 -5.45 15.04 -3.49
N TYR A 518 -4.84 15.54 -2.43
CA TYR A 518 -5.62 15.74 -1.23
C TYR A 518 -6.61 16.89 -1.40
N VAL A 519 -7.86 16.55 -1.72
CA VAL A 519 -9.03 16.63 -0.81
C VAL A 519 -9.27 17.92 0.02
N MET A 520 -8.57 19.05 -0.14
CA MET A 520 -8.81 20.27 0.69
C MET A 520 -9.14 21.57 -0.03
N VAL A 521 -9.19 21.58 -1.36
CA VAL A 521 -9.80 22.70 -2.10
C VAL A 521 -10.74 22.12 -3.11
N GLN A 522 -12.01 21.93 -2.70
CA GLN A 522 -13.08 21.44 -3.56
C GLN A 522 -12.53 20.34 -4.47
N ALA A 523 -12.33 19.11 -3.92
CA ALA A 523 -11.92 17.94 -4.69
C ALA A 523 -12.36 18.13 -6.13
N GLU A 524 -11.42 18.18 -7.09
CA GLU A 524 -11.82 18.29 -8.48
C GLU A 524 -12.94 17.27 -8.65
N ILE A 525 -14.10 17.76 -9.13
CA ILE A 525 -15.37 17.04 -9.09
C ILE A 525 -15.05 15.59 -9.36
N PRO A 526 -15.24 14.67 -8.38
CA PRO A 526 -14.67 13.33 -8.46
C PRO A 526 -14.92 12.80 -9.84
N THR A 527 -13.83 12.59 -10.59
CA THR A 527 -14.02 12.40 -12.01
C THR A 527 -14.62 11.02 -12.16
N THR A 528 -15.89 11.02 -12.51
CA THR A 528 -16.64 9.79 -12.69
C THR A 528 -16.43 9.34 -14.11
N TYR A 529 -15.80 8.19 -14.22
CA TYR A 529 -15.65 7.50 -15.47
C TYR A 529 -16.71 6.42 -15.55
N SER A 530 -17.49 6.44 -16.64
CA SER A 530 -18.41 5.34 -16.94
C SER A 530 -17.58 4.09 -17.17
N ALA A 531 -17.87 3.00 -16.46
CA ALA A 531 -17.28 1.69 -16.75
C ALA A 531 -17.99 0.96 -17.92
N GLY A 532 -19.09 1.53 -18.41
CA GLY A 532 -19.92 1.00 -19.49
C GLY A 532 -21.26 0.43 -19.00
N SER A 533 -22.26 0.37 -19.89
CA SER A 533 -23.58 -0.17 -19.55
C SER A 533 -23.49 -1.66 -19.17
N GLY A 534 -23.82 -2.00 -17.93
CA GLY A 534 -23.81 -3.38 -17.44
C GLY A 534 -22.45 -3.87 -16.94
N ALA A 535 -21.48 -2.97 -16.75
CA ALA A 535 -20.10 -3.31 -16.43
C ALA A 535 -19.88 -4.02 -15.08
N ILE A 536 -20.51 -3.57 -13.99
CA ILE A 536 -20.27 -4.04 -12.61
C ILE A 536 -18.76 -4.13 -12.28
N PRO A 537 -18.12 -2.98 -11.99
CA PRO A 537 -16.73 -2.91 -11.56
C PRO A 537 -16.49 -3.73 -10.31
N TYR A 538 -15.62 -4.73 -10.41
CA TYR A 538 -15.34 -5.66 -9.32
C TYR A 538 -13.97 -5.43 -8.67
N GLN A 539 -12.95 -5.19 -9.51
CA GLN A 539 -11.59 -4.93 -9.08
C GLN A 539 -10.99 -3.80 -9.93
N ILE A 540 -10.19 -2.95 -9.28
CA ILE A 540 -9.41 -1.87 -9.89
C ILE A 540 -7.94 -2.03 -9.49
N ILE A 541 -7.04 -1.87 -10.46
CA ILE A 541 -5.59 -1.86 -10.26
C ILE A 541 -4.98 -0.70 -11.06
N THR A 542 -3.74 -0.35 -10.74
CA THR A 542 -3.00 0.74 -11.41
C THR A 542 -1.62 0.31 -11.88
N GLY A 543 -1.16 0.91 -12.98
CA GLY A 543 0.18 0.77 -13.57
C GLY A 543 0.31 1.61 -14.85
N ASP A 544 1.53 1.92 -15.28
CA ASP A 544 1.80 2.70 -16.51
C ASP A 544 1.77 1.77 -17.74
N VAL A 545 0.62 1.66 -18.42
CA VAL A 545 0.39 0.72 -19.53
C VAL A 545 0.76 1.28 -20.90
N ASN A 546 1.17 2.55 -20.97
CA ASN A 546 1.59 3.21 -22.20
C ASN A 546 3.04 3.76 -22.14
N ASN A 547 3.75 3.48 -21.05
CA ASN A 547 5.13 3.90 -20.78
C ASN A 547 5.34 5.42 -20.85
N ASP A 548 4.34 6.21 -20.46
CA ASP A 548 4.42 7.67 -20.45
C ASP A 548 4.79 8.26 -19.09
N THR A 549 5.10 7.40 -18.10
CA THR A 549 5.44 7.69 -16.70
C THR A 549 4.25 8.12 -15.83
N TYR A 550 3.04 8.08 -16.36
CA TYR A 550 1.81 8.34 -15.60
C TYR A 550 1.10 7.02 -15.30
N LEU A 551 0.49 6.97 -14.11
CA LEU A 551 -0.25 5.80 -13.69
C LEU A 551 -1.61 5.73 -14.42
N ASP A 552 -1.88 4.59 -15.05
CA ASP A 552 -3.16 4.28 -15.69
C ASP A 552 -4.05 3.43 -14.75
N LEU A 553 -5.33 3.27 -15.12
CA LEU A 553 -6.26 2.38 -14.41
C LEU A 553 -6.74 1.25 -15.31
N VAL A 554 -6.75 0.05 -14.74
CA VAL A 554 -7.31 -1.16 -15.37
C VAL A 554 -8.40 -1.74 -14.48
N VAL A 555 -9.56 -1.99 -15.09
CA VAL A 555 -10.81 -2.29 -14.37
C VAL A 555 -11.46 -3.55 -14.89
N ALA A 556 -11.74 -4.47 -13.97
CA ALA A 556 -12.48 -5.69 -14.19
C ALA A 556 -13.98 -5.44 -14.13
N ASN A 557 -14.70 -5.69 -15.23
CA ASN A 557 -16.15 -5.51 -15.30
C ASN A 557 -16.85 -6.88 -15.38
N SER A 558 -17.37 -7.33 -14.23
CA SER A 558 -17.98 -8.65 -14.01
C SER A 558 -19.32 -8.86 -14.74
N GLY A 559 -20.12 -7.82 -14.98
CA GLY A 559 -21.43 -7.98 -15.61
C GLY A 559 -21.38 -8.00 -17.15
N ALA A 560 -20.43 -7.27 -17.73
CA ALA A 560 -20.33 -7.07 -19.18
C ALA A 560 -19.31 -8.00 -19.86
N GLY A 561 -18.45 -8.69 -19.09
CA GLY A 561 -17.35 -9.49 -19.63
C GLY A 561 -16.37 -8.62 -20.42
N SER A 562 -15.84 -7.58 -19.78
CA SER A 562 -14.99 -6.59 -20.44
C SER A 562 -13.96 -5.97 -19.53
N ILE A 563 -12.96 -5.36 -20.15
CA ILE A 563 -11.96 -4.55 -19.46
C ILE A 563 -12.11 -3.10 -19.85
N GLY A 564 -12.10 -2.26 -18.82
CA GLY A 564 -11.91 -0.82 -18.97
C GLY A 564 -10.48 -0.46 -18.75
N VAL A 565 -9.89 0.19 -19.75
CA VAL A 565 -8.59 0.84 -19.65
C VAL A 565 -8.80 2.34 -19.70
N PHE A 566 -8.25 3.02 -18.71
CA PHE A 566 -8.29 4.46 -18.57
C PHE A 566 -6.83 4.93 -18.56
N LEU A 567 -6.39 5.58 -19.64
CA LEU A 567 -5.03 6.11 -19.73
C LEU A 567 -4.96 7.43 -18.98
N GLY A 568 -4.07 7.54 -18.00
CA GLY A 568 -3.74 8.75 -17.28
C GLY A 568 -3.12 9.76 -18.24
N ASN A 569 -3.52 11.02 -18.11
CA ASN A 569 -2.91 12.13 -18.85
C ASN A 569 -1.77 12.79 -18.05
N GLY A 570 -1.45 12.25 -16.87
CA GLY A 570 -0.45 12.81 -15.96
C GLY A 570 -0.86 14.08 -15.23
N ASP A 571 -2.10 14.52 -15.43
CA ASP A 571 -2.72 15.62 -14.71
C ASP A 571 -3.83 15.14 -13.75
N GLY A 572 -3.92 13.81 -13.54
CA GLY A 572 -4.95 13.16 -12.74
C GLY A 572 -6.26 12.88 -13.48
N SER A 573 -6.40 13.39 -14.70
CA SER A 573 -7.48 12.97 -15.59
C SER A 573 -7.10 11.72 -16.38
N PHE A 574 -8.11 10.92 -16.71
CA PHE A 574 -7.99 9.78 -17.59
C PHE A 574 -8.73 10.03 -18.91
N GLN A 575 -8.21 9.43 -19.98
CA GLN A 575 -8.87 9.37 -21.29
C GLN A 575 -10.20 8.60 -21.20
N GLU A 576 -11.07 8.77 -22.20
CA GLU A 576 -12.27 7.95 -22.30
C GLU A 576 -11.89 6.46 -22.28
N GLN A 577 -12.70 5.67 -21.56
CA GLN A 577 -12.47 4.23 -21.44
C GLN A 577 -12.28 3.64 -22.84
N VAL A 578 -11.14 3.01 -23.07
CA VAL A 578 -11.01 2.11 -24.20
C VAL A 578 -11.57 0.77 -23.76
N TYR A 579 -12.68 0.40 -24.41
CA TYR A 579 -13.40 -0.81 -24.11
C TYR A 579 -12.77 -1.99 -24.84
N TYR A 580 -12.34 -2.98 -24.06
CA TYR A 580 -11.90 -4.26 -24.60
C TYR A 580 -12.93 -5.33 -24.27
N PRO A 581 -13.72 -5.78 -25.26
CA PRO A 581 -14.60 -6.92 -25.04
C PRO A 581 -13.74 -8.13 -24.73
N SER A 582 -14.08 -8.83 -23.65
CA SER A 582 -13.61 -10.18 -23.44
C SER A 582 -14.59 -11.17 -24.11
N VAL A 583 -14.71 -12.36 -23.55
CA VAL A 583 -15.77 -13.32 -23.87
C VAL A 583 -17.15 -12.81 -23.41
N SER A 584 -18.13 -12.97 -24.30
CA SER A 584 -19.51 -12.50 -24.08
C SER A 584 -20.12 -13.07 -22.80
N GLN A 585 -20.50 -12.20 -21.87
CA GLN A 585 -21.11 -12.52 -20.56
C GLN A 585 -20.17 -13.20 -19.55
N ALA A 586 -18.85 -13.06 -19.71
CA ALA A 586 -17.92 -13.54 -18.69
C ALA A 586 -17.94 -12.67 -17.40
N ASP A 587 -17.95 -13.32 -16.24
CA ASP A 587 -17.84 -12.71 -14.92
C ASP A 587 -16.35 -12.55 -14.58
N ILE A 588 -15.80 -11.36 -14.80
CA ILE A 588 -14.39 -11.07 -14.54
C ILE A 588 -14.19 -10.68 -13.08
N ARG A 589 -13.36 -11.43 -12.34
CA ARG A 589 -13.17 -11.23 -10.89
C ARG A 589 -11.75 -10.92 -10.45
N GLY A 590 -10.75 -11.36 -11.22
CA GLY A 590 -9.34 -11.19 -10.93
C GLY A 590 -8.65 -10.52 -12.10
N ILE A 591 -7.84 -9.50 -11.79
CA ILE A 591 -6.99 -8.80 -12.75
C ILE A 591 -5.59 -8.56 -12.20
N ALA A 592 -4.58 -8.58 -13.08
CA ALA A 592 -3.22 -8.15 -12.78
C ALA A 592 -2.55 -7.54 -14.02
N LEU A 593 -1.49 -6.78 -13.77
CA LEU A 593 -0.60 -6.17 -14.78
C LEU A 593 0.78 -6.82 -14.73
N ALA A 594 1.33 -7.14 -15.90
CA ALA A 594 2.72 -7.59 -16.06
C ALA A 594 3.15 -7.52 -17.54
N ASP A 595 4.45 -7.41 -17.81
CA ASP A 595 5.03 -7.53 -19.17
C ASP A 595 5.23 -9.02 -19.53
N LEU A 596 4.19 -9.68 -20.06
CA LEU A 596 4.19 -11.14 -20.30
C LEU A 596 5.02 -11.55 -21.52
N ASP A 597 5.28 -10.63 -22.44
CA ASP A 597 6.00 -10.89 -23.68
C ASP A 597 7.35 -10.16 -23.80
N HIS A 598 7.81 -9.55 -22.71
CA HIS A 598 9.14 -8.93 -22.58
C HIS A 598 9.38 -7.79 -23.55
N ASP A 599 8.32 -7.15 -24.01
CA ASP A 599 8.40 -6.01 -24.90
C ASP A 599 8.42 -4.67 -24.15
N GLN A 600 8.59 -4.73 -22.81
CA GLN A 600 8.61 -3.62 -21.86
C GLN A 600 7.28 -2.87 -21.79
N GLN A 601 6.17 -3.50 -22.17
CA GLN A 601 4.84 -2.90 -22.11
C GLN A 601 3.98 -3.76 -21.19
N LEU A 602 3.18 -3.12 -20.33
CA LEU A 602 2.30 -3.86 -19.45
C LEU A 602 1.16 -4.52 -20.24
N ASP A 603 0.96 -5.81 -19.98
CA ASP A 603 -0.16 -6.61 -20.42
C ASP A 603 -1.18 -6.76 -19.29
N VAL A 604 -2.41 -7.15 -19.64
CA VAL A 604 -3.49 -7.40 -18.68
C VAL A 604 -3.86 -8.88 -18.68
N VAL A 605 -3.94 -9.46 -17.48
CA VAL A 605 -4.36 -10.85 -17.25
C VAL A 605 -5.69 -10.89 -16.51
N LEU A 606 -6.60 -11.74 -16.96
CA LEU A 606 -7.98 -11.82 -16.48
C LEU A 606 -8.39 -13.25 -16.10
N THR A 607 -9.14 -13.39 -15.02
CA THR A 607 -9.94 -14.59 -14.76
C THR A 607 -11.35 -14.44 -15.30
N HIS A 608 -11.87 -15.46 -16.00
CA HIS A 608 -13.29 -15.54 -16.34
C HIS A 608 -14.00 -16.51 -15.40
N PHE A 609 -14.72 -16.00 -14.42
CA PHE A 609 -15.32 -16.79 -13.35
C PHE A 609 -16.37 -17.80 -13.82
N ASN A 610 -17.10 -17.50 -14.89
CA ASN A 610 -18.15 -18.36 -15.44
C ASN A 610 -17.82 -18.87 -16.86
N ASP A 611 -16.60 -18.65 -17.33
CA ASP A 611 -16.11 -19.16 -18.61
C ASP A 611 -14.78 -19.88 -18.34
N GLU A 612 -14.60 -21.07 -18.90
CA GLU A 612 -13.49 -21.97 -18.53
C GLU A 612 -12.17 -21.53 -19.18
N SER A 613 -11.82 -20.25 -19.07
CA SER A 613 -10.67 -19.60 -19.68
C SER A 613 -10.08 -18.47 -18.83
N LEU A 614 -8.82 -18.14 -19.13
CA LEU A 614 -8.23 -16.85 -18.80
C LEU A 614 -8.28 -15.96 -20.04
N GLY A 615 -8.36 -14.65 -19.82
CA GLY A 615 -8.19 -13.65 -20.87
C GLY A 615 -6.84 -12.98 -20.72
N ILE A 616 -6.14 -12.75 -21.83
CA ILE A 616 -4.92 -11.96 -21.87
C ILE A 616 -5.05 -10.90 -22.94
N LEU A 617 -4.70 -9.67 -22.59
CA LEU A 617 -4.66 -8.53 -23.48
C LEU A 617 -3.21 -8.05 -23.55
N TYR A 618 -2.57 -8.24 -24.69
CA TYR A 618 -1.20 -7.76 -24.89
C TYR A 618 -1.18 -6.28 -25.19
N GLY A 619 -0.34 -5.54 -24.47
CA GLY A 619 -0.08 -4.13 -24.67
C GLY A 619 0.55 -3.89 -26.05
N ASN A 620 0.21 -2.76 -26.65
CA ASN A 620 0.96 -2.19 -27.78
C ASN A 620 1.77 -0.96 -27.34
N GLY A 621 1.90 -0.72 -26.03
CA GLY A 621 2.86 0.24 -25.46
C GLY A 621 2.47 1.69 -25.69
N ASN A 622 1.27 1.90 -26.21
CA ASN A 622 0.63 3.19 -26.39
C ASN A 622 -0.70 3.22 -25.62
N GLY A 623 -0.87 2.32 -24.65
CA GLY A 623 -2.08 2.15 -23.85
C GLY A 623 -3.22 1.44 -24.58
N SER A 624 -3.02 1.04 -25.84
CA SER A 624 -3.96 0.16 -26.54
C SER A 624 -3.55 -1.30 -26.40
N PHE A 625 -4.54 -2.17 -26.31
CA PHE A 625 -4.34 -3.61 -26.24
C PHE A 625 -4.78 -4.33 -27.52
N MET A 626 -4.16 -5.47 -27.78
CA MET A 626 -4.67 -6.43 -28.75
C MET A 626 -6.04 -6.99 -28.31
N HIS A 627 -6.75 -7.62 -29.24
CA HIS A 627 -7.93 -8.41 -28.88
C HIS A 627 -7.60 -9.45 -27.83
N VAL A 628 -8.54 -9.71 -26.91
CA VAL A 628 -8.37 -10.72 -25.88
C VAL A 628 -7.99 -12.05 -26.54
N VAL A 629 -6.89 -12.62 -26.06
CA VAL A 629 -6.52 -14.00 -26.37
C VAL A 629 -7.02 -14.82 -25.20
N THR A 630 -7.96 -15.73 -25.48
CA THR A 630 -8.47 -16.63 -24.45
C THR A 630 -7.63 -17.89 -24.40
N TYR A 631 -7.20 -18.22 -23.20
CA TYR A 631 -6.51 -19.46 -22.92
C TYR A 631 -7.48 -20.35 -22.16
N SER A 632 -7.94 -21.43 -22.82
CA SER A 632 -8.80 -22.38 -22.14
C SER A 632 -8.05 -22.99 -20.96
N VAL A 633 -8.67 -22.90 -19.80
CA VAL A 633 -8.19 -23.57 -18.60
C VAL A 633 -8.78 -24.97 -18.46
N GLY A 634 -9.68 -25.38 -19.37
CA GLY A 634 -10.22 -26.73 -19.45
C GLY A 634 -11.41 -27.01 -18.51
N SER A 635 -12.41 -27.72 -19.04
CA SER A 635 -13.71 -28.00 -18.41
C SER A 635 -13.69 -29.13 -17.36
N PRO A 636 -14.46 -29.02 -16.26
CA PRO A 636 -15.13 -27.81 -15.78
C PRO A 636 -14.11 -26.86 -15.13
N ALA A 637 -14.34 -25.55 -15.11
CA ALA A 637 -13.49 -24.58 -14.41
C ALA A 637 -14.22 -23.26 -14.11
N SER A 638 -13.79 -22.58 -13.05
CA SER A 638 -14.25 -21.25 -12.64
C SER A 638 -13.10 -20.42 -12.05
N PRO A 639 -12.19 -19.91 -12.91
CA PRO A 639 -11.10 -19.02 -12.48
C PRO A 639 -11.61 -17.80 -11.70
N ARG A 640 -11.08 -17.51 -10.51
CA ARG A 640 -11.59 -16.44 -9.65
C ARG A 640 -10.57 -15.33 -9.38
N CYS A 641 -9.47 -15.62 -8.71
CA CYS A 641 -8.40 -14.66 -8.41
C CYS A 641 -7.13 -15.08 -9.13
N LEU A 642 -6.17 -14.16 -9.30
CA LEU A 642 -4.90 -14.45 -9.94
C LEU A 642 -3.77 -13.60 -9.36
N THR A 643 -2.54 -14.05 -9.56
CA THR A 643 -1.29 -13.33 -9.32
C THR A 643 -0.35 -13.57 -10.51
N VAL A 644 0.53 -12.62 -10.78
CA VAL A 644 1.46 -12.67 -11.92
C VAL A 644 2.84 -12.26 -11.43
N ASN A 645 3.81 -13.14 -11.62
CA ASN A 645 5.21 -12.95 -11.26
C ASN A 645 6.07 -13.94 -12.05
N ASP A 646 7.39 -13.72 -12.06
CA ASP A 646 8.33 -14.73 -12.56
C ASP A 646 8.44 -15.87 -11.54
N PHE A 647 7.70 -16.96 -11.75
CA PHE A 647 7.65 -18.12 -10.86
C PHE A 647 8.67 -19.20 -11.27
N ASN A 648 9.40 -18.98 -12.36
CA ASN A 648 10.32 -19.94 -12.97
C ASN A 648 11.75 -19.40 -13.15
N ASN A 649 12.03 -18.19 -12.67
CA ASN A 649 13.29 -17.46 -12.77
C ASN A 649 13.85 -17.37 -14.20
N ASP A 650 13.02 -17.47 -15.23
CA ASP A 650 13.43 -17.25 -16.62
C ASP A 650 13.30 -15.77 -17.03
N HIS A 651 12.94 -14.94 -16.06
CA HIS A 651 12.63 -13.52 -16.17
C HIS A 651 11.31 -13.23 -16.88
N HIS A 652 10.60 -14.21 -17.43
CA HIS A 652 9.27 -14.07 -18.04
C HIS A 652 8.16 -14.22 -17.01
N PRO A 653 7.21 -13.26 -16.91
CA PRO A 653 6.12 -13.40 -15.97
C PRO A 653 5.22 -14.58 -16.31
N ASP A 654 4.93 -15.35 -15.28
CA ASP A 654 4.04 -16.49 -15.28
C ASP A 654 2.73 -16.11 -14.59
N ILE A 655 1.64 -16.80 -14.95
CA ILE A 655 0.30 -16.53 -14.41
C ILE A 655 -0.13 -17.67 -13.52
N ILE A 656 -0.59 -17.33 -12.31
CA ILE A 656 -1.23 -18.29 -11.41
C ILE A 656 -2.62 -17.81 -11.05
N TYR A 657 -3.61 -18.68 -11.19
CA TYR A 657 -5.00 -18.36 -10.87
C TYR A 657 -5.63 -19.44 -10.00
N THR A 658 -6.65 -19.04 -9.23
CA THR A 658 -7.47 -19.94 -8.43
C THR A 658 -8.72 -20.37 -9.19
N ASP A 659 -9.09 -21.65 -9.11
CA ASP A 659 -10.32 -22.19 -9.70
C ASP A 659 -11.32 -22.60 -8.62
N GLN A 660 -12.46 -21.90 -8.57
CA GLN A 660 -13.49 -22.12 -7.55
C GLN A 660 -14.29 -23.41 -7.77
N ILE A 661 -14.40 -23.92 -9.01
CA ILE A 661 -15.16 -25.16 -9.28
C ILE A 661 -14.29 -26.38 -9.05
N THR A 662 -13.05 -26.34 -9.54
CA THR A 662 -12.21 -27.52 -9.49
C THR A 662 -11.34 -27.58 -8.25
N GLY A 663 -11.16 -26.47 -7.54
CA GLY A 663 -10.28 -26.38 -6.39
C GLY A 663 -8.79 -26.37 -6.77
N ASN A 664 -8.44 -26.17 -8.04
CA ASN A 664 -7.06 -26.10 -8.50
C ASN A 664 -6.52 -24.66 -8.44
N ILE A 665 -5.22 -24.51 -8.17
CA ILE A 665 -4.50 -23.42 -8.83
C ILE A 665 -4.14 -23.88 -10.24
N GLY A 666 -4.28 -23.01 -11.22
CA GLY A 666 -3.71 -23.24 -12.54
C GLY A 666 -2.54 -22.30 -12.78
N VAL A 667 -1.49 -22.84 -13.38
CA VAL A 667 -0.22 -22.18 -13.64
C VAL A 667 0.02 -22.20 -15.14
N LEU A 668 0.25 -21.03 -15.71
CA LEU A 668 0.62 -20.83 -17.10
C LEU A 668 2.00 -20.19 -17.14
N LEU A 669 3.00 -20.94 -17.59
CA LEU A 669 4.36 -20.41 -17.72
C LEU A 669 4.49 -19.55 -18.96
N GLY A 670 4.95 -18.32 -18.79
CA GLY A 670 5.21 -17.38 -19.86
C GLY A 670 6.50 -17.74 -20.58
N TYR A 671 6.53 -17.64 -21.91
CA TYR A 671 7.76 -17.78 -22.68
C TYR A 671 8.29 -16.43 -23.20
N GLY A 672 7.77 -15.31 -22.71
CA GLY A 672 8.19 -13.97 -23.13
C GLY A 672 7.93 -13.71 -24.62
N ASN A 673 6.96 -14.38 -25.24
CA ASN A 673 6.70 -14.27 -26.68
C ASN A 673 5.21 -14.45 -27.03
N ARG A 674 4.33 -14.05 -26.10
CA ARG A 674 2.86 -14.18 -26.18
C ARG A 674 2.34 -15.61 -26.23
N THR A 675 3.20 -16.57 -25.89
CA THR A 675 2.79 -17.97 -25.76
C THR A 675 3.04 -18.45 -24.36
N PHE A 676 2.13 -19.30 -23.91
CA PHE A 676 2.21 -19.94 -22.61
C PHE A 676 2.43 -21.42 -22.79
N GLY A 677 3.08 -22.02 -21.80
CA GLY A 677 3.04 -23.46 -21.60
C GLY A 677 1.60 -23.98 -21.45
N PRO A 678 1.41 -25.30 -21.57
CA PRO A 678 0.13 -25.91 -21.23
C PRO A 678 -0.24 -25.60 -19.78
N VAL A 679 -1.52 -25.38 -19.50
CA VAL A 679 -2.01 -25.13 -18.13
C VAL A 679 -1.64 -26.31 -17.24
N ALA A 680 -0.73 -26.05 -16.30
CA ALA A 680 -0.43 -26.98 -15.22
C ALA A 680 -1.44 -26.73 -14.11
N LYS A 681 -2.21 -27.76 -13.74
CA LYS A 681 -3.19 -27.65 -12.65
C LYS A 681 -2.66 -28.35 -11.42
N TYR A 682 -2.71 -27.65 -10.29
CA TYR A 682 -2.35 -28.17 -8.99
C TYR A 682 -3.58 -28.12 -8.10
N LEU A 683 -4.14 -29.31 -7.85
CA LEU A 683 -5.38 -29.45 -7.09
C LEU A 683 -5.09 -29.21 -5.62
N LEU A 684 -5.80 -28.26 -5.00
CA LEU A 684 -5.85 -28.18 -3.55
C LEU A 684 -6.66 -29.37 -3.00
N GLY A 685 -7.94 -29.46 -3.36
CA GLY A 685 -8.81 -30.54 -2.90
C GLY A 685 -10.08 -30.69 -3.73
N SER A 686 -10.66 -31.90 -3.74
CA SER A 686 -11.85 -32.22 -4.56
C SER A 686 -13.15 -31.54 -4.09
N GLN A 687 -13.12 -30.83 -2.96
CA GLN A 687 -14.23 -30.04 -2.42
C GLN A 687 -13.83 -28.56 -2.24
N SER A 688 -12.62 -28.19 -2.67
CA SER A 688 -12.08 -26.83 -2.54
C SER A 688 -12.80 -25.85 -3.45
N GLN A 689 -13.05 -24.65 -2.92
CA GLN A 689 -13.55 -23.49 -3.64
C GLN A 689 -12.61 -22.32 -3.34
N LEU A 690 -11.57 -22.18 -4.16
CA LEU A 690 -10.55 -21.16 -3.94
C LEU A 690 -11.12 -19.74 -4.16
N ILE A 691 -10.91 -18.85 -3.20
CA ILE A 691 -11.48 -17.50 -3.16
C ILE A 691 -10.46 -16.35 -3.08
N GLY A 692 -9.19 -16.64 -2.81
CA GLY A 692 -8.12 -15.64 -2.72
C GLY A 692 -6.77 -16.27 -3.02
N ILE A 693 -5.81 -15.43 -3.42
CA ILE A 693 -4.44 -15.83 -3.76
C ILE A 693 -3.49 -14.69 -3.42
N ASP A 694 -2.30 -15.02 -2.91
CA ASP A 694 -1.19 -14.09 -2.78
C ASP A 694 0.13 -14.82 -3.03
N ALA A 695 1.17 -14.06 -3.39
CA ALA A 695 2.49 -14.59 -3.69
C ALA A 695 3.58 -13.99 -2.81
N GLY A 696 4.53 -14.82 -2.40
CA GLY A 696 5.71 -14.42 -1.65
C GLY A 696 6.74 -15.53 -1.65
N ASP A 697 8.01 -15.19 -1.40
CA ASP A 697 9.05 -16.16 -1.06
C ASP A 697 8.77 -16.60 0.37
N PHE A 698 7.68 -17.37 0.54
CA PHE A 698 7.14 -17.65 1.87
C PHE A 698 8.25 -18.26 2.69
N ASN A 699 8.97 -19.10 2.02
CA ASN A 699 9.92 -19.89 2.63
C ASN A 699 11.13 -19.37 1.78
N HIS A 700 11.97 -18.49 2.29
CA HIS A 700 13.28 -17.99 1.77
C HIS A 700 14.24 -18.80 0.84
N ASP A 701 13.79 -19.55 -0.19
CA ASP A 701 14.70 -20.17 -1.18
C ASP A 701 15.01 -19.25 -2.35
N GLY A 702 14.44 -18.04 -2.32
CA GLY A 702 14.59 -17.02 -3.35
C GLY A 702 13.67 -17.25 -4.54
N ASN A 703 12.79 -18.25 -4.52
CA ASN A 703 11.74 -18.45 -5.51
C ASN A 703 10.42 -17.91 -4.96
N LEU A 704 9.48 -17.62 -5.85
CA LEU A 704 8.16 -17.15 -5.43
C LEU A 704 7.18 -18.31 -5.30
N ASP A 705 6.31 -18.17 -4.31
CA ASP A 705 5.39 -19.21 -3.87
C ASP A 705 4.01 -18.63 -3.66
N VAL A 706 3.02 -19.50 -3.45
CA VAL A 706 1.62 -19.08 -3.57
C VAL A 706 0.76 -19.61 -2.45
N ALA A 707 0.17 -18.71 -1.67
CA ALA A 707 -0.85 -19.02 -0.67
C ALA A 707 -2.24 -18.76 -1.25
N VAL A 708 -3.18 -19.68 -1.05
CA VAL A 708 -4.57 -19.55 -1.53
C VAL A 708 -5.56 -19.77 -0.41
N ALA A 709 -6.54 -18.87 -0.29
CA ALA A 709 -7.69 -19.07 0.60
C ALA A 709 -8.78 -19.88 -0.11
N ASP A 710 -9.42 -20.78 0.61
CA ASP A 710 -10.44 -21.71 0.13
C ASP A 710 -11.69 -21.57 0.99
N TYR A 711 -12.85 -21.37 0.38
CA TYR A 711 -14.14 -21.29 1.07
C TYR A 711 -14.81 -22.66 1.17
N GLY A 712 -14.56 -23.52 0.19
CA GLY A 712 -15.32 -24.73 -0.11
C GLY A 712 -15.09 -25.81 0.91
N ILE A 713 -13.84 -26.05 1.28
CA ILE A 713 -13.53 -26.80 2.50
C ILE A 713 -13.04 -25.88 3.60
N GLY A 714 -13.03 -24.57 3.34
CA GLY A 714 -12.85 -23.49 4.30
C GLY A 714 -11.42 -23.37 4.76
N ASN A 715 -10.42 -23.24 3.84
CA ASN A 715 -9.04 -23.71 3.88
C ASN A 715 -7.93 -22.68 3.49
N ILE A 716 -6.63 -22.88 3.79
CA ILE A 716 -5.53 -22.08 3.17
C ILE A 716 -4.46 -23.03 2.63
N GLY A 717 -4.41 -23.19 1.31
CA GLY A 717 -3.45 -24.06 0.64
C GLY A 717 -2.22 -23.32 0.20
N VAL A 718 -1.03 -23.92 0.31
CA VAL A 718 0.17 -23.27 -0.21
C VAL A 718 0.89 -24.13 -1.23
N PHE A 719 1.43 -23.48 -2.24
CA PHE A 719 2.12 -24.09 -3.34
C PHE A 719 3.54 -23.55 -3.41
N LEU A 720 4.51 -24.43 -3.23
CA LEU A 720 5.94 -24.15 -3.42
C LEU A 720 6.33 -23.94 -4.85
N GLY A 721 6.87 -22.79 -5.16
CA GLY A 721 7.63 -22.54 -6.37
C GLY A 721 8.95 -23.31 -6.33
N SER A 722 9.16 -24.15 -7.33
CA SER A 722 10.48 -24.77 -7.56
C SER A 722 11.51 -23.83 -8.21
N GLY A 723 11.12 -22.59 -8.48
CA GLY A 723 11.88 -21.70 -9.35
C GLY A 723 11.97 -22.20 -10.79
N THR A 724 11.13 -23.15 -11.22
CA THR A 724 10.96 -23.54 -12.63
C THR A 724 9.49 -23.45 -13.07
N GLY A 725 8.65 -22.79 -12.26
CA GLY A 725 7.21 -22.68 -12.53
C GLY A 725 6.41 -23.93 -12.23
N ALA A 726 7.07 -24.98 -11.72
CA ALA A 726 6.37 -26.14 -11.19
C ALA A 726 6.08 -25.91 -9.70
N PHE A 727 4.86 -26.27 -9.30
CA PHE A 727 4.41 -26.10 -7.94
C PHE A 727 4.26 -27.42 -7.20
N THR A 728 4.58 -27.40 -5.92
CA THR A 728 4.28 -28.53 -5.02
C THR A 728 3.34 -28.05 -3.95
N LEU A 729 2.14 -28.64 -3.91
CA LEU A 729 1.19 -28.39 -2.84
C LEU A 729 1.76 -28.85 -1.51
N VAL A 730 1.52 -27.98 -0.52
CA VAL A 730 1.86 -28.15 0.88
C VAL A 730 0.82 -27.52 1.85
#